data_AF-A0A7C2BT51-F1
#
_entry.id   AF-A0A7C2BT51-F1
#
_cell.length_a   1.000
_cell.length_b   1.000
_cell.length_c   1.000
_cell.angle_alpha   90.00
_cell.angle_beta   90.00
_cell.angle_gamma   90.00
#
_symmetry.space_group_name_H-M   'P 1'
#
loop_
_entity.id
_entity.type
_entity.pdbx_description
1 polymer ?
#
loop_
_entity_poly.entity_id
_entity_poly.type
_entity_poly.pdbx_seq_one_letter_code
_entity_poly.pdbx_strand_id
1 'polypeptide(L)'
;MLSKNFGMICILCCCVTASVLVSPVYSGITDSQFGLFDGIAEPAPLSSGTLTMEKENWTPSAAGTWNVSSIWDETDAFHAQFDFDDDNPNGIDWRVKISKGGGLYSIDLPGLGEIMPPQHTFMSPWNDDTCLATLYSNNNSDPQMQGYGNGFVHQVGMYIKPWLDPLNNKPQFSPLLAEDFDAASGSYFVVNLGLCPSPSVNRADVLFYMKYRHLGSGVIEITFYFYNYGDFDHGYPAVPWTGVRESVYSTQIRGVAGGGFELFPYSADRRYNVRTSGGWIGHTADSSDNNSPAYSLVHGIDKHYGESGYEDKSGSITCFTLDATSGGRDFKVMATDIYSDIKCGEGLYFRTYMVMGTLDDVVATSEQLVDEVEYAWLEFNEMTSDFLPLYEITLDGQTTLSATKPDSNATPIAHSYANPVKNSVPLVLMRDVESGTYVLSTDPYAVCGKRAFENLYQPGHSKYATYQDRVIYQPYDGRTEWIGLLGFVIPESKSTDPQEYQYLWEVLGEDILFVPGEKFAADELLIWTGSPSNPGPNNPPAFANDKIVKTPTDNPADGYVVYSDTIFGSATDPDGDSLTYSKLIGPAWLNIATDGSIYGNPSIYNVGLNTWSVQVSDGNGRTDVATLNITVSTSYDDNNAIVQWGQRDGQGDIITAPMTGDASTFDNVYDPGVPASPSGPGYYPAPASDNRTPIFYAASQRNDWHIEIWQQVGGETSCDYIGAFSMVSPGTTFQGMVVWQSADFMPVDGPVAGFNAQLKNSKGGDRGDLYWLIEKGGSWYISEMVGEFNSHIFPSTISTANASVLTWYDFTPFGLDGNAAGVATIGSQAFITMYDITSVGYFYETENTSTSTTRSGSQLIYFSVTAYVDTGTHHWPFDTDASDMEGDFNGTFEGGAAITNVPGEYHFGTGAVTLDGIDDYVEITGYKGISGSNSRTCAAWIKTDQSDTSDIMTWGGLGSNGGSWMVQMEAGKLRISVWGSYKIGTTTINDGQWHHIAVVLPQGGSSDDIE
;
A
#
# COMPACT_ATOMS: atom_id res chain seq x y z
N MET A 1 -16.01 17.82 -33.21
CA MET A 1 -16.72 17.91 -34.51
C MET A 1 -15.77 18.32 -35.66
N LEU A 2 -14.89 17.40 -36.07
CA LEU A 2 -14.49 17.12 -37.47
C LEU A 2 -13.54 15.91 -37.40
N SER A 3 -13.90 14.79 -38.00
CA SER A 3 -13.31 13.48 -37.70
C SER A 3 -11.91 13.25 -38.29
N LYS A 4 -11.18 12.29 -37.71
CA LYS A 4 -10.61 11.15 -38.44
C LYS A 4 -10.00 10.03 -37.57
N ASN A 5 -10.11 8.79 -38.06
CA ASN A 5 -9.19 7.64 -37.93
C ASN A 5 -8.71 7.15 -36.55
N PHE A 6 -9.58 6.62 -35.68
CA PHE A 6 -9.15 5.75 -34.57
C PHE A 6 -9.77 4.34 -34.58
N GLY A 7 -9.22 3.48 -33.72
CA GLY A 7 -9.66 2.11 -33.46
C GLY A 7 -9.24 1.65 -32.04
N MET A 8 -10.25 1.26 -31.24
CA MET A 8 -10.22 0.43 -30.02
C MET A 8 -9.29 0.79 -28.84
N ILE A 9 -9.85 0.73 -27.61
CA ILE A 9 -9.18 0.97 -26.32
C ILE A 9 -9.64 -0.04 -25.25
N CYS A 10 -8.72 -0.72 -24.52
CA CYS A 10 -8.86 -1.11 -23.09
C CYS A 10 -7.55 -1.64 -22.43
N ILE A 11 -7.44 -1.50 -21.10
CA ILE A 11 -6.31 -1.74 -20.14
C ILE A 11 -6.46 -3.25 -19.45
N LEU A 12 -5.20 -5.23 -19.31
CA LEU A 12 -3.93 -6.04 -19.61
C LEU A 12 -4.41 -7.51 -19.92
N CYS A 13 -3.66 -8.60 -20.19
CA CYS A 13 -2.23 -8.96 -20.08
C CYS A 13 -1.83 -10.08 -21.10
N CYS A 14 -0.90 -10.98 -20.74
CA CYS A 14 -0.06 -11.78 -21.65
C CYS A 14 0.07 -13.27 -21.29
N CYS A 15 0.52 -14.06 -22.29
CA CYS A 15 1.30 -15.30 -22.09
C CYS A 15 2.08 -15.62 -23.38
N VAL A 16 3.36 -16.03 -23.28
CA VAL A 16 4.29 -16.22 -24.43
C VAL A 16 5.08 -17.52 -24.27
N THR A 17 5.47 -18.17 -25.38
CA THR A 17 6.06 -19.54 -25.38
C THR A 17 7.58 -19.59 -25.55
N ALA A 18 8.20 -20.58 -24.90
CA ALA A 18 9.64 -20.71 -24.65
C ALA A 18 10.56 -21.13 -25.83
N SER A 19 11.87 -21.07 -25.57
CA SER A 19 12.94 -21.76 -26.32
C SER A 19 13.91 -22.46 -25.35
N VAL A 20 14.45 -23.63 -25.72
CA VAL A 20 15.11 -24.56 -24.77
C VAL A 20 16.63 -24.47 -24.75
N LEU A 21 17.20 -24.28 -23.56
CA LEU A 21 18.51 -24.79 -23.13
C LEU A 21 18.34 -25.50 -21.78
N VAL A 22 19.11 -26.58 -21.55
CA VAL A 22 18.94 -27.44 -20.37
C VAL A 22 19.89 -27.00 -19.25
N SER A 23 19.40 -26.10 -18.40
CA SER A 23 19.91 -25.90 -17.04
C SER A 23 19.35 -27.00 -16.10
N PRO A 24 19.82 -27.16 -14.85
CA PRO A 24 19.19 -28.06 -13.89
C PRO A 24 17.70 -27.72 -13.71
N VAL A 25 16.86 -28.75 -13.60
CA VAL A 25 15.41 -28.58 -13.48
C VAL A 25 15.07 -28.22 -12.04
N TYR A 26 15.25 -26.95 -11.67
CA TYR A 26 14.51 -26.38 -10.55
C TYR A 26 13.01 -26.48 -10.84
N SER A 27 12.20 -26.76 -9.81
CA SER A 27 10.75 -26.80 -10.01
C SER A 27 10.25 -25.41 -10.40
N GLY A 28 9.58 -25.33 -11.55
CA GLY A 28 8.94 -24.11 -12.03
C GLY A 28 7.64 -23.88 -11.28
N ILE A 29 7.76 -23.48 -10.02
CA ILE A 29 6.67 -23.13 -9.11
C ILE A 29 6.90 -21.67 -8.74
N THR A 30 5.94 -20.81 -9.08
CA THR A 30 6.02 -19.37 -8.82
C THR A 30 5.74 -19.02 -7.35
N ASP A 31 6.12 -17.81 -6.91
CA ASP A 31 5.71 -17.27 -5.60
C ASP A 31 4.17 -17.30 -5.48
N SER A 32 3.47 -16.93 -6.56
CA SER A 32 2.01 -17.00 -6.69
C SER A 32 1.40 -18.41 -6.71
N GLN A 33 2.20 -19.47 -6.83
CA GLN A 33 1.73 -20.86 -6.62
C GLN A 33 1.96 -21.35 -5.18
N PHE A 34 2.77 -20.63 -4.40
CA PHE A 34 2.88 -20.84 -2.96
C PHE A 34 1.94 -19.90 -2.19
N GLY A 35 1.69 -18.68 -2.67
CA GLY A 35 0.85 -17.67 -2.00
C GLY A 35 1.32 -17.33 -0.57
N LEU A 36 2.61 -17.55 -0.27
CA LEU A 36 3.10 -17.62 1.11
C LEU A 36 3.02 -16.28 1.85
N PHE A 37 3.09 -15.18 1.11
CA PHE A 37 3.04 -13.82 1.63
C PHE A 37 1.75 -13.08 1.25
N ASP A 38 0.79 -13.78 0.64
CA ASP A 38 -0.46 -13.19 0.18
C ASP A 38 -1.30 -12.71 1.37
N GLY A 39 -1.99 -11.58 1.20
CA GLY A 39 -2.70 -10.90 2.29
C GLY A 39 -1.81 -10.16 3.30
N ILE A 40 -0.47 -10.35 3.28
CA ILE A 40 0.46 -9.60 4.16
C ILE A 40 0.79 -8.24 3.54
N ALA A 41 -0.07 -7.25 3.82
CA ALA A 41 0.00 -5.87 3.34
C ALA A 41 1.45 -5.39 3.08
N GLU A 42 1.77 -5.16 1.81
CA GLU A 42 3.08 -4.71 1.34
C GLU A 42 3.17 -3.17 1.33
N PRO A 43 4.29 -2.57 1.79
CA PRO A 43 4.56 -1.15 1.57
C PRO A 43 4.51 -0.78 0.10
N ALA A 44 4.03 0.44 -0.18
CA ALA A 44 4.02 1.02 -1.52
C ALA A 44 5.46 1.30 -2.00
N PRO A 45 5.73 1.21 -3.33
CA PRO A 45 6.99 1.67 -3.90
C PRO A 45 7.25 3.15 -3.63
N LEU A 46 8.51 3.48 -3.35
CA LEU A 46 9.03 4.84 -3.14
C LEU A 46 9.39 5.51 -4.47
N SER A 47 9.89 4.74 -5.44
CA SER A 47 9.97 5.14 -6.86
C SER A 47 9.71 3.95 -7.78
N SER A 48 9.36 4.24 -9.04
CA SER A 48 9.35 3.24 -10.11
C SER A 48 10.76 3.03 -10.68
N GLY A 49 10.93 1.96 -11.45
CA GLY A 49 12.18 1.62 -12.12
C GLY A 49 12.07 0.26 -12.79
N THR A 50 13.14 -0.19 -13.44
CA THR A 50 13.17 -1.46 -14.15
C THR A 50 14.09 -2.45 -13.43
N LEU A 51 13.53 -3.50 -12.84
CA LEU A 51 14.31 -4.65 -12.35
C LEU A 51 14.50 -5.68 -13.48
N THR A 52 15.75 -6.10 -13.68
CA THR A 52 16.12 -7.17 -14.62
C THR A 52 16.93 -8.26 -13.92
N MET A 53 17.00 -9.46 -14.52
CA MET A 53 17.76 -10.60 -14.01
C MET A 53 18.65 -11.22 -15.11
N GLU A 54 19.91 -11.48 -14.79
CA GLU A 54 20.82 -12.27 -15.63
C GLU A 54 21.28 -13.56 -14.93
N LYS A 55 21.29 -14.69 -15.68
CA LYS A 55 21.88 -15.96 -15.24
C LYS A 55 23.04 -16.46 -16.12
N GLU A 56 23.04 -16.12 -17.42
CA GLU A 56 24.03 -16.64 -18.38
C GLU A 56 25.10 -15.62 -18.84
N ASN A 57 24.76 -14.33 -18.94
CA ASN A 57 25.61 -13.30 -19.56
C ASN A 57 26.34 -12.37 -18.56
N TRP A 58 26.24 -12.69 -17.27
CA TRP A 58 26.81 -11.90 -16.17
C TRP A 58 28.34 -11.74 -16.26
N THR A 59 28.88 -10.74 -15.56
CA THR A 59 30.33 -10.48 -15.50
C THR A 59 30.89 -10.71 -14.09
N PRO A 60 31.95 -11.54 -13.94
CA PRO A 60 32.69 -11.65 -12.69
C PRO A 60 33.25 -10.32 -12.21
N SER A 61 33.11 -10.08 -10.91
CA SER A 61 33.53 -8.85 -10.25
C SER A 61 35.05 -8.64 -10.34
N ALA A 62 35.48 -7.38 -10.20
CA ALA A 62 36.84 -6.97 -10.55
C ALA A 62 37.92 -7.76 -9.78
N ALA A 63 38.98 -8.15 -10.50
CA ALA A 63 40.06 -8.96 -9.95
C ALA A 63 40.80 -8.22 -8.81
N GLY A 64 40.50 -8.62 -7.58
CA GLY A 64 41.06 -8.04 -6.36
C GLY A 64 40.06 -7.29 -5.47
N THR A 65 38.79 -7.13 -5.84
CA THR A 65 37.76 -6.69 -4.86
C THR A 65 37.56 -7.75 -3.77
N TRP A 66 37.59 -9.01 -4.19
CA TRP A 66 37.48 -10.19 -3.34
C TRP A 66 38.88 -10.65 -2.91
N ASN A 67 39.14 -10.71 -1.60
CA ASN A 67 40.37 -11.29 -1.03
C ASN A 67 40.32 -12.83 -1.08
N VAL A 68 40.05 -13.41 -2.26
CA VAL A 68 39.97 -14.85 -2.44
C VAL A 68 41.34 -15.45 -2.76
N SER A 69 41.66 -16.54 -2.07
CA SER A 69 42.82 -17.37 -2.46
C SER A 69 42.56 -17.98 -3.84
N SER A 70 43.61 -18.18 -4.64
CA SER A 70 43.52 -18.64 -6.05
C SER A 70 43.18 -20.14 -6.17
N ILE A 71 42.11 -20.56 -5.51
CA ILE A 71 41.61 -21.93 -5.38
C ILE A 71 40.14 -22.01 -5.83
N TRP A 72 39.36 -20.98 -5.51
CA TRP A 72 37.95 -20.82 -5.86
C TRP A 72 37.75 -19.49 -6.60
N ASP A 73 36.77 -19.42 -7.49
CA ASP A 73 36.37 -18.18 -8.16
C ASP A 73 34.85 -17.96 -8.09
N GLU A 74 34.39 -16.78 -8.49
CA GLU A 74 32.99 -16.38 -8.32
C GLU A 74 32.01 -17.30 -9.08
N THR A 75 32.46 -18.02 -10.11
CA THR A 75 31.62 -19.02 -10.82
C THR A 75 31.30 -20.25 -9.96
N ASP A 76 32.08 -20.52 -8.91
CA ASP A 76 31.73 -21.53 -7.89
C ASP A 76 30.46 -21.13 -7.14
N ALA A 77 30.20 -19.83 -6.96
CA ALA A 77 29.15 -19.29 -6.11
C ALA A 77 27.94 -18.69 -6.83
N PHE A 78 28.14 -18.05 -7.98
CA PHE A 78 27.11 -17.29 -8.69
C PHE A 78 25.88 -18.13 -9.09
N HIS A 79 24.69 -17.57 -8.89
CA HIS A 79 23.41 -18.13 -9.37
C HIS A 79 22.63 -17.15 -10.25
N ALA A 80 22.48 -15.90 -9.79
CA ALA A 80 21.80 -14.85 -10.53
C ALA A 80 22.36 -13.46 -10.19
N GLN A 81 22.30 -12.55 -11.16
CA GLN A 81 22.51 -11.12 -11.01
C GLN A 81 21.16 -10.42 -11.16
N PHE A 82 20.93 -9.39 -10.38
CA PHE A 82 19.78 -8.49 -10.54
C PHE A 82 20.29 -7.07 -10.68
N ASP A 83 19.74 -6.35 -11.64
CA ASP A 83 20.07 -4.97 -11.96
C ASP A 83 18.78 -4.16 -11.91
N PHE A 84 18.76 -3.13 -11.07
CA PHE A 84 17.67 -2.17 -10.96
C PHE A 84 18.15 -0.82 -11.48
N ASP A 85 17.50 -0.31 -12.52
CA ASP A 85 17.62 1.07 -13.00
C ASP A 85 16.44 1.88 -12.41
N ASP A 86 16.72 2.99 -11.70
CA ASP A 86 15.70 3.80 -11.01
C ASP A 86 15.14 4.88 -11.95
N ASP A 87 13.80 5.01 -12.07
CA ASP A 87 13.21 6.06 -12.92
C ASP A 87 13.42 7.46 -12.31
N ASN A 88 13.67 7.55 -11.00
CA ASN A 88 13.98 8.80 -10.31
C ASN A 88 15.40 9.26 -10.70
N PRO A 89 15.60 10.45 -11.31
CA PRO A 89 16.93 10.95 -11.66
C PRO A 89 17.85 11.27 -10.47
N ASN A 90 17.34 11.19 -9.24
CA ASN A 90 18.09 11.28 -7.98
C ASN A 90 18.00 9.98 -7.17
N GLY A 91 17.40 8.92 -7.74
CA GLY A 91 17.33 7.58 -7.18
C GLY A 91 18.67 6.86 -7.27
N ILE A 92 18.67 5.57 -6.94
CA ILE A 92 19.89 4.76 -6.86
C ILE A 92 19.72 3.49 -7.66
N ASP A 93 20.32 3.49 -8.85
CA ASP A 93 20.62 2.27 -9.60
C ASP A 93 21.48 1.33 -8.74
N TRP A 94 21.22 0.03 -8.81
CA TRP A 94 22.05 -0.96 -8.12
C TRP A 94 22.15 -2.29 -8.86
N ARG A 95 23.27 -2.98 -8.66
CA ARG A 95 23.45 -4.37 -9.05
C ARG A 95 23.66 -5.23 -7.82
N VAL A 96 22.91 -6.31 -7.68
CA VAL A 96 23.10 -7.31 -6.63
C VAL A 96 23.34 -8.69 -7.22
N LYS A 97 24.10 -9.53 -6.51
CA LYS A 97 24.40 -10.91 -6.93
C LYS A 97 23.98 -11.91 -5.87
N ILE A 98 23.21 -12.90 -6.29
CA ILE A 98 22.69 -14.01 -5.49
C ILE A 98 23.54 -15.26 -5.70
N SER A 99 23.83 -15.95 -4.60
CA SER A 99 24.57 -17.22 -4.57
C SER A 99 23.67 -18.42 -4.88
N LYS A 100 24.28 -19.57 -5.20
CA LYS A 100 23.58 -20.88 -5.32
C LYS A 100 22.90 -21.34 -4.03
N GLY A 101 23.09 -20.62 -2.92
CA GLY A 101 22.38 -20.78 -1.67
C GLY A 101 21.32 -19.71 -1.41
N GLY A 102 20.85 -18.98 -2.44
CA GLY A 102 19.80 -17.97 -2.33
C GLY A 102 20.19 -16.65 -1.65
N GLY A 103 21.25 -16.62 -0.84
CA GLY A 103 21.72 -15.41 -0.17
C GLY A 103 22.48 -14.45 -1.08
N LEU A 104 22.29 -13.16 -0.84
CA LEU A 104 22.89 -12.04 -1.60
C LEU A 104 24.32 -11.78 -1.11
N TYR A 105 25.31 -11.96 -1.98
CA TYR A 105 26.74 -11.91 -1.62
C TYR A 105 27.48 -10.66 -2.10
N SER A 106 27.00 -9.97 -3.14
CA SER A 106 27.54 -8.68 -3.59
C SER A 106 26.43 -7.66 -3.84
N ILE A 107 26.72 -6.41 -3.50
CA ILE A 107 25.98 -5.20 -3.89
C ILE A 107 27.03 -4.27 -4.51
N ASP A 108 26.83 -3.86 -5.76
CA ASP A 108 27.65 -2.92 -6.53
C ASP A 108 26.81 -1.67 -6.82
N LEU A 109 27.28 -0.51 -6.35
CA LEU A 109 26.62 0.78 -6.55
C LEU A 109 27.40 1.62 -7.57
N PRO A 110 26.78 2.10 -8.67
CA PRO A 110 27.47 2.87 -9.70
C PRO A 110 28.25 4.07 -9.16
N GLY A 111 29.52 4.16 -9.58
CA GLY A 111 30.45 5.21 -9.12
C GLY A 111 31.10 4.96 -7.75
N LEU A 112 30.52 4.11 -6.89
CA LEU A 112 31.08 3.74 -5.59
C LEU A 112 31.78 2.37 -5.60
N GLY A 113 31.24 1.40 -6.34
CA GLY A 113 31.74 0.02 -6.42
C GLY A 113 31.10 -0.92 -5.39
N GLU A 114 31.68 -2.12 -5.25
CA GLU A 114 31.11 -3.17 -4.37
C GLU A 114 31.21 -2.83 -2.88
N ILE A 115 30.06 -2.72 -2.21
CA ILE A 115 29.90 -2.30 -0.81
C ILE A 115 29.76 -3.46 0.19
N MET A 116 29.41 -4.65 -0.29
CA MET A 116 29.30 -5.93 0.44
C MET A 116 30.60 -6.76 0.26
N PRO A 117 31.00 -7.68 1.17
CA PRO A 117 32.42 -7.84 1.50
C PRO A 117 33.18 -8.98 0.81
N PRO A 118 34.53 -8.89 0.76
CA PRO A 118 35.37 -10.08 0.61
C PRO A 118 35.17 -11.06 1.77
N GLN A 119 34.59 -12.20 1.40
CA GLN A 119 34.23 -13.36 2.22
C GLN A 119 35.48 -14.07 2.81
N HIS A 120 35.31 -14.97 3.79
CA HIS A 120 36.44 -15.75 4.34
C HIS A 120 36.94 -16.88 3.40
N THR A 121 37.70 -16.44 2.40
CA THR A 121 38.57 -17.08 1.38
C THR A 121 38.75 -18.60 1.36
N PHE A 122 38.94 -19.25 2.52
CA PHE A 122 39.31 -20.67 2.61
C PHE A 122 38.33 -21.54 3.42
N MET A 123 37.45 -20.94 4.24
CA MET A 123 36.53 -21.70 5.11
C MET A 123 35.07 -21.44 4.82
N SER A 124 34.70 -20.35 4.16
CA SER A 124 33.31 -20.01 3.89
C SER A 124 33.14 -18.98 2.76
N PRO A 125 33.87 -19.12 1.62
CA PRO A 125 33.78 -18.17 0.52
C PRO A 125 32.35 -18.16 -0.07
N TRP A 126 31.78 -16.96 -0.19
CA TRP A 126 30.41 -16.68 -0.65
C TRP A 126 29.29 -17.37 0.14
N ASN A 127 29.57 -17.70 1.41
CA ASN A 127 28.62 -18.37 2.29
C ASN A 127 28.48 -17.65 3.63
N ASP A 128 29.59 -17.35 4.31
CA ASP A 128 29.59 -16.62 5.58
C ASP A 128 29.97 -15.16 5.31
N ASP A 129 29.22 -14.21 5.87
CA ASP A 129 29.27 -12.77 5.54
C ASP A 129 28.58 -12.37 4.21
N THR A 130 27.63 -13.17 3.71
CA THR A 130 26.60 -12.72 2.75
C THR A 130 25.37 -12.22 3.51
N CYS A 131 24.45 -11.51 2.85
CA CYS A 131 23.10 -11.30 3.39
C CYS A 131 22.32 -12.63 3.41
N LEU A 132 22.07 -13.14 4.62
CA LEU A 132 21.51 -14.47 4.85
C LEU A 132 20.65 -14.53 6.12
N ALA A 133 20.03 -15.69 6.39
CA ALA A 133 19.45 -16.02 7.69
C ALA A 133 20.23 -17.13 8.41
N THR A 134 20.28 -17.07 9.74
CA THR A 134 20.65 -18.22 10.57
C THR A 134 19.59 -18.49 11.63
N LEU A 135 19.45 -19.76 12.02
CA LEU A 135 18.59 -20.19 13.12
C LEU A 135 19.43 -20.98 14.12
N TYR A 136 19.58 -20.48 15.35
CA TYR A 136 20.27 -21.23 16.38
C TYR A 136 19.36 -22.39 16.90
N SER A 137 19.92 -23.27 17.73
CA SER A 137 19.11 -24.24 18.49
C SER A 137 19.79 -24.60 19.80
N ASN A 138 19.17 -24.17 20.89
CA ASN A 138 19.60 -24.42 22.26
C ASN A 138 19.68 -25.91 22.60
N ASN A 139 18.93 -26.75 21.87
CA ASN A 139 18.90 -28.20 22.01
C ASN A 139 20.09 -28.90 21.33
N ASN A 140 20.75 -28.23 20.37
CA ASN A 140 21.68 -28.85 19.43
C ASN A 140 23.17 -28.52 19.71
N SER A 141 23.44 -27.53 20.58
CA SER A 141 24.79 -27.08 20.93
C SER A 141 25.43 -27.94 22.04
N ASP A 142 26.47 -28.72 21.70
CA ASP A 142 27.31 -29.42 22.69
C ASP A 142 28.78 -29.01 22.56
N PRO A 143 29.35 -28.26 23.54
CA PRO A 143 30.72 -27.76 23.45
C PRO A 143 31.79 -28.88 23.42
N GLN A 144 31.46 -30.11 23.82
CA GLN A 144 32.41 -31.23 23.76
C GLN A 144 32.43 -31.95 22.40
N MET A 145 31.47 -31.67 21.52
CA MET A 145 31.32 -32.35 20.23
C MET A 145 32.25 -31.81 19.12
N GLN A 146 33.25 -30.98 19.44
CA GLN A 146 34.34 -30.54 18.55
C GLN A 146 33.91 -29.95 17.18
N GLY A 147 32.67 -29.43 17.08
CA GLY A 147 32.10 -28.90 15.84
C GLY A 147 31.18 -29.85 15.05
N TYR A 148 31.05 -31.11 15.49
CA TYR A 148 30.08 -32.08 14.95
C TYR A 148 28.68 -31.95 15.55
N GLY A 149 28.56 -31.43 16.78
CA GLY A 149 27.29 -31.06 17.40
C GLY A 149 27.03 -29.58 17.17
N ASN A 150 26.77 -29.21 15.92
CA ASN A 150 26.65 -27.80 15.55
C ASN A 150 25.29 -27.24 16.03
N GLY A 151 25.34 -26.07 16.67
CA GLY A 151 24.23 -25.46 17.41
C GLY A 151 23.38 -24.49 16.60
N PHE A 152 23.52 -24.45 15.27
CA PHE A 152 22.72 -23.59 14.39
C PHE A 152 22.60 -24.16 12.97
N VAL A 153 21.63 -23.62 12.24
CA VAL A 153 21.33 -23.85 10.82
C VAL A 153 21.65 -22.57 10.07
N HIS A 154 22.17 -22.73 8.85
CA HIS A 154 22.68 -21.67 8.01
C HIS A 154 21.96 -21.70 6.66
N GLN A 155 21.36 -20.58 6.26
CA GLN A 155 20.47 -20.52 5.09
C GLN A 155 21.22 -20.73 3.77
N VAL A 156 22.44 -20.18 3.60
CA VAL A 156 23.19 -20.23 2.32
C VAL A 156 23.99 -21.52 2.09
N GLY A 157 24.29 -22.30 3.12
CA GLY A 157 25.10 -23.51 2.97
C GLY A 157 26.09 -23.79 4.11
N MET A 158 27.21 -24.43 3.77
CA MET A 158 28.15 -25.01 4.72
C MET A 158 29.58 -24.47 4.62
N TYR A 159 30.22 -24.33 5.78
CA TYR A 159 31.64 -24.02 5.86
C TYR A 159 32.51 -25.23 5.44
N ILE A 160 33.70 -24.95 4.92
CA ILE A 160 34.72 -25.88 4.45
C ILE A 160 35.60 -26.30 5.64
N LYS A 161 35.46 -27.55 6.11
CA LYS A 161 36.16 -28.12 7.28
C LYS A 161 36.67 -29.55 7.00
N PRO A 162 37.64 -29.73 6.09
CA PRO A 162 38.14 -31.05 5.67
C PRO A 162 38.84 -31.86 6.79
N TRP A 163 39.12 -31.23 7.93
CA TRP A 163 39.61 -31.89 9.15
C TRP A 163 38.51 -32.52 10.02
N LEU A 164 37.23 -32.17 9.80
CA LEU A 164 36.08 -32.88 10.36
C LEU A 164 35.62 -34.00 9.42
N ASP A 165 35.57 -33.72 8.12
CA ASP A 165 35.26 -34.72 7.08
C ASP A 165 36.03 -34.42 5.79
N PRO A 166 36.90 -35.33 5.30
CA PRO A 166 37.68 -35.09 4.08
C PRO A 166 36.88 -34.82 2.80
N LEU A 167 35.58 -35.15 2.75
CA LEU A 167 34.71 -34.80 1.62
C LEU A 167 34.25 -33.33 1.64
N ASN A 168 34.17 -32.69 2.82
CA ASN A 168 33.80 -31.28 2.99
C ASN A 168 35.03 -30.38 2.73
N ASN A 169 35.50 -30.41 1.48
CA ASN A 169 36.77 -29.81 1.02
C ASN A 169 36.63 -28.69 -0.04
N LYS A 170 35.39 -28.38 -0.44
CA LYS A 170 34.97 -27.37 -1.42
C LYS A 170 33.78 -26.57 -0.87
N PRO A 171 33.41 -25.40 -1.44
CA PRO A 171 32.16 -24.72 -1.10
C PRO A 171 30.96 -25.66 -1.31
N GLN A 172 29.99 -25.61 -0.39
CA GLN A 172 28.73 -26.33 -0.52
C GLN A 172 27.59 -25.39 -0.15
N PHE A 173 26.73 -25.10 -1.13
CA PHE A 173 25.57 -24.25 -0.94
C PHE A 173 24.36 -25.07 -0.46
N SER A 174 23.44 -24.39 0.22
CA SER A 174 22.12 -24.91 0.57
C SER A 174 21.27 -25.08 -0.68
N PRO A 175 20.76 -26.29 -0.97
CA PRO A 175 19.96 -26.53 -2.17
C PRO A 175 18.78 -25.57 -2.29
N LEU A 176 18.72 -24.85 -3.42
CA LEU A 176 17.50 -24.20 -3.90
C LEU A 176 16.50 -25.30 -4.31
N LEU A 177 15.28 -25.23 -3.77
CA LEU A 177 14.20 -26.19 -4.02
C LEU A 177 13.06 -25.61 -4.85
N ALA A 178 12.93 -24.28 -4.88
CA ALA A 178 12.13 -23.52 -5.83
C ALA A 178 12.72 -22.11 -5.93
N GLU A 179 12.51 -21.44 -7.06
CA GLU A 179 12.89 -20.06 -7.29
C GLU A 179 11.93 -19.40 -8.30
N ASP A 180 11.67 -18.10 -8.14
CA ASP A 180 10.81 -17.34 -9.06
C ASP A 180 11.28 -15.89 -9.17
N PHE A 181 11.08 -15.28 -10.34
CA PHE A 181 11.43 -13.89 -10.63
C PHE A 181 10.26 -13.20 -11.35
N ASP A 182 9.65 -12.22 -10.68
CA ASP A 182 8.60 -11.40 -11.25
C ASP A 182 9.05 -9.94 -11.34
N ALA A 183 9.31 -9.50 -12.57
CA ALA A 183 9.64 -8.11 -12.88
C ALA A 183 8.45 -7.15 -12.72
N ALA A 184 7.20 -7.64 -12.61
CA ALA A 184 6.01 -6.78 -12.43
C ALA A 184 5.79 -6.37 -10.96
N SER A 185 5.98 -7.29 -10.01
CA SER A 185 6.06 -6.97 -8.57
C SER A 185 7.45 -6.53 -8.10
N GLY A 186 8.44 -6.51 -9.01
CA GLY A 186 9.81 -6.09 -8.69
C GLY A 186 10.52 -7.04 -7.72
N SER A 187 10.21 -8.34 -7.79
CA SER A 187 10.60 -9.30 -6.74
C SER A 187 11.27 -10.59 -7.24
N TYR A 188 12.06 -11.18 -6.35
CA TYR A 188 12.74 -12.47 -6.53
C TYR A 188 12.55 -13.33 -5.28
N PHE A 189 11.99 -14.51 -5.48
CA PHE A 189 11.61 -15.46 -4.43
C PHE A 189 12.47 -16.73 -4.51
N VAL A 190 12.88 -17.27 -3.36
CA VAL A 190 13.64 -18.52 -3.25
C VAL A 190 13.21 -19.36 -2.05
N VAL A 191 13.29 -20.68 -2.22
CA VAL A 191 13.12 -21.67 -1.15
C VAL A 191 14.41 -22.48 -1.03
N ASN A 192 15.08 -22.45 0.12
CA ASN A 192 16.31 -23.19 0.39
C ASN A 192 16.11 -24.25 1.49
N LEU A 193 16.71 -25.42 1.29
CA LEU A 193 16.97 -26.37 2.36
C LEU A 193 18.03 -25.83 3.30
N GLY A 194 17.70 -25.59 4.57
CA GLY A 194 18.70 -25.19 5.57
C GLY A 194 19.75 -26.28 5.79
N LEU A 195 21.01 -25.90 6.05
CA LEU A 195 22.09 -26.85 6.36
C LEU A 195 22.78 -26.51 7.69
N CYS A 196 23.22 -27.54 8.43
CA CYS A 196 24.17 -27.32 9.52
C CYS A 196 25.52 -26.87 8.93
N PRO A 197 26.13 -25.73 9.34
CA PRO A 197 27.29 -25.16 8.66
C PRO A 197 28.63 -25.90 8.93
N SER A 198 28.58 -27.19 9.25
CA SER A 198 29.71 -28.11 9.22
C SER A 198 29.26 -29.57 9.20
N PRO A 199 30.15 -30.53 8.81
CA PRO A 199 29.96 -31.95 9.04
C PRO A 199 29.41 -32.22 10.45
N SER A 200 28.19 -32.73 10.52
CA SER A 200 27.38 -32.71 11.75
C SER A 200 26.66 -34.04 11.96
N VAL A 201 26.49 -34.44 13.22
CA VAL A 201 25.61 -35.56 13.61
C VAL A 201 24.15 -35.14 13.76
N ASN A 202 23.85 -33.88 13.49
CA ASN A 202 22.54 -33.27 13.55
C ASN A 202 22.07 -32.95 12.11
N ARG A 203 20.76 -33.06 11.85
CA ARG A 203 20.13 -32.47 10.66
C ARG A 203 19.73 -31.01 10.94
N ALA A 204 19.44 -30.27 9.88
CA ALA A 204 18.84 -28.94 9.98
C ALA A 204 17.31 -28.99 10.06
N ASP A 205 16.66 -29.84 9.25
CA ASP A 205 15.21 -30.04 9.15
C ASP A 205 14.33 -28.76 9.13
N VAL A 206 14.83 -27.71 8.49
CA VAL A 206 14.15 -26.42 8.29
C VAL A 206 14.20 -26.02 6.81
N LEU A 207 13.08 -25.49 6.30
CA LEU A 207 13.06 -24.74 5.05
C LEU A 207 13.11 -23.23 5.30
N PHE A 208 13.90 -22.54 4.47
CA PHE A 208 14.02 -21.09 4.45
C PHE A 208 13.36 -20.56 3.18
N TYR A 209 12.37 -19.71 3.36
CA TYR A 209 11.74 -18.94 2.30
C TYR A 209 12.26 -17.51 2.36
N MET A 210 12.63 -16.93 1.23
CA MET A 210 13.06 -15.54 1.14
C MET A 210 12.47 -14.87 -0.09
N LYS A 211 11.96 -13.65 0.06
CA LYS A 211 11.53 -12.77 -1.03
C LYS A 211 12.29 -11.45 -0.92
N TYR A 212 13.04 -11.10 -1.96
CA TYR A 212 13.66 -9.80 -2.14
C TYR A 212 12.73 -8.97 -3.04
N ARG A 213 12.41 -7.74 -2.66
CA ARG A 213 11.51 -6.85 -3.42
C ARG A 213 12.09 -5.44 -3.47
N HIS A 214 12.23 -4.84 -4.64
CA HIS A 214 12.67 -3.44 -4.71
C HIS A 214 11.50 -2.51 -4.37
N LEU A 215 11.77 -1.45 -3.61
CA LEU A 215 10.81 -0.34 -3.45
C LEU A 215 11.25 0.91 -4.25
N GLY A 216 12.35 0.82 -5.00
CA GLY A 216 12.99 1.98 -5.61
C GLY A 216 13.75 2.84 -4.60
N SER A 217 14.36 3.94 -5.04
CA SER A 217 15.06 4.93 -4.21
C SER A 217 16.08 4.32 -3.24
N GLY A 218 16.85 3.33 -3.76
CA GLY A 218 17.87 2.61 -3.01
C GLY A 218 17.37 1.60 -1.96
N VAL A 219 16.08 1.26 -1.95
CA VAL A 219 15.49 0.34 -0.96
C VAL A 219 15.25 -1.07 -1.51
N ILE A 220 15.71 -2.06 -0.74
CA ILE A 220 15.40 -3.47 -0.93
C ILE A 220 14.68 -3.97 0.33
N GLU A 221 13.41 -4.34 0.19
CA GLU A 221 12.70 -5.15 1.17
C GLU A 221 13.21 -6.59 1.12
N ILE A 222 13.35 -7.19 2.30
CA ILE A 222 13.69 -8.60 2.47
C ILE A 222 12.67 -9.22 3.41
N THR A 223 11.89 -10.15 2.88
CA THR A 223 10.91 -10.93 3.64
C THR A 223 11.42 -12.35 3.79
N PHE A 224 11.43 -12.86 5.03
CA PHE A 224 11.83 -14.21 5.39
C PHE A 224 10.65 -15.00 5.96
N TYR A 225 10.64 -16.31 5.73
CA TYR A 225 9.82 -17.24 6.50
C TYR A 225 10.57 -18.56 6.77
N PHE A 226 10.43 -19.06 8.00
CA PHE A 226 11.17 -20.21 8.53
C PHE A 226 10.20 -21.31 8.92
N TYR A 227 10.22 -22.46 8.22
CA TYR A 227 9.37 -23.61 8.54
C TYR A 227 10.15 -24.78 9.12
N ASN A 228 9.88 -25.11 10.38
CA ASN A 228 10.52 -26.22 11.10
C ASN A 228 9.75 -27.53 10.89
N TYR A 229 10.17 -28.36 9.92
CA TYR A 229 9.63 -29.72 9.72
C TYR A 229 10.39 -30.79 10.52
N GLY A 230 11.22 -30.35 11.48
CA GLY A 230 12.09 -31.15 12.33
C GLY A 230 11.41 -31.84 13.49
N ASP A 231 12.26 -32.48 14.29
CA ASP A 231 11.91 -33.26 15.48
C ASP A 231 12.39 -32.60 16.79
N PHE A 232 12.85 -31.34 16.69
CA PHE A 232 13.29 -30.50 17.81
C PHE A 232 13.10 -29.01 17.49
N ASP A 233 13.01 -28.18 18.53
CA ASP A 233 12.75 -26.74 18.35
C ASP A 233 14.01 -25.95 17.99
N HIS A 234 13.87 -24.97 17.11
CA HIS A 234 14.92 -24.03 16.70
C HIS A 234 14.76 -22.70 17.42
N GLY A 235 15.84 -22.18 17.98
CA GLY A 235 15.81 -20.99 18.82
C GLY A 235 16.48 -19.80 18.16
N TYR A 236 15.85 -18.63 18.24
CA TYR A 236 16.30 -17.32 17.79
C TYR A 236 16.91 -17.23 16.37
N PRO A 237 16.13 -16.76 15.37
CA PRO A 237 16.69 -16.27 14.12
C PRO A 237 17.62 -15.07 14.33
N ALA A 238 18.74 -15.04 13.62
CA ALA A 238 19.57 -13.85 13.42
C ALA A 238 19.47 -13.41 11.96
N VAL A 239 18.77 -12.30 11.72
CA VAL A 239 18.13 -11.97 10.44
C VAL A 239 18.09 -10.46 10.15
N PRO A 240 18.32 -10.02 8.90
CA PRO A 240 19.28 -10.64 8.01
C PRO A 240 20.65 -10.55 8.69
N TRP A 241 21.43 -11.63 8.69
CA TRP A 241 22.87 -11.50 8.89
C TRP A 241 23.40 -10.78 7.65
N THR A 242 23.72 -9.50 7.76
CA THR A 242 24.18 -8.64 6.66
C THR A 242 25.32 -7.75 7.13
N GLY A 243 25.77 -6.82 6.30
CA GLY A 243 26.82 -5.88 6.66
C GLY A 243 27.40 -5.17 5.45
N VAL A 244 28.50 -4.45 5.69
CA VAL A 244 29.23 -3.69 4.67
C VAL A 244 30.73 -3.70 4.89
N ARG A 245 31.49 -3.23 3.89
CA ARG A 245 32.96 -3.11 3.95
C ARG A 245 33.43 -1.93 4.79
N GLU A 246 34.38 -2.17 5.69
CA GLU A 246 35.04 -1.12 6.49
C GLU A 246 35.85 -0.17 5.61
N SER A 247 36.42 -0.67 4.51
CA SER A 247 37.17 0.13 3.55
C SER A 247 36.31 1.06 2.67
N VAL A 248 34.98 0.87 2.65
CA VAL A 248 34.02 1.73 1.94
C VAL A 248 33.31 2.65 2.94
N TYR A 249 32.69 2.08 3.98
CA TYR A 249 31.97 2.84 5.00
C TYR A 249 32.65 2.69 6.37
N SER A 250 33.61 3.57 6.65
CA SER A 250 34.41 3.52 7.88
C SER A 250 33.68 3.99 9.14
N THR A 251 32.55 4.69 9.00
CA THR A 251 31.79 5.27 10.12
C THR A 251 30.51 4.47 10.38
N GLN A 252 30.19 4.24 11.65
CA GLN A 252 28.97 3.56 12.09
C GLN A 252 28.00 4.58 12.72
N ILE A 253 26.74 4.51 12.30
CA ILE A 253 25.64 5.41 12.67
C ILE A 253 24.44 4.59 13.13
N ARG A 254 23.60 5.15 14.01
CA ARG A 254 22.38 4.49 14.49
C ARG A 254 21.27 5.51 14.66
N GLY A 255 20.06 5.19 14.22
CA GLY A 255 18.88 6.04 14.44
C GLY A 255 18.64 6.28 15.94
N VAL A 256 18.19 7.47 16.31
CA VAL A 256 17.78 7.82 17.68
C VAL A 256 16.27 8.00 17.78
N ALA A 257 15.70 7.65 18.94
CA ALA A 257 14.27 7.81 19.17
C ALA A 257 13.90 9.31 19.18
N GLY A 258 13.07 9.72 18.21
CA GLY A 258 12.72 11.13 17.96
C GLY A 258 13.35 11.74 16.70
N GLY A 259 14.08 10.95 15.89
CA GLY A 259 14.59 11.34 14.57
C GLY A 259 16.05 11.79 14.56
N GLY A 260 16.70 11.57 13.43
CA GLY A 260 18.15 11.71 13.23
C GLY A 260 18.95 10.50 13.73
N PHE A 261 20.28 10.64 13.68
CA PHE A 261 21.22 9.58 14.05
C PHE A 261 22.29 10.04 15.06
N GLU A 262 22.89 9.07 15.75
CA GLU A 262 24.11 9.26 16.55
C GLU A 262 25.31 8.52 15.94
N LEU A 263 26.52 9.02 16.20
CA LEU A 263 27.75 8.26 15.97
C LEU A 263 27.82 7.10 16.95
N PHE A 264 27.79 5.87 16.43
CA PHE A 264 27.67 4.67 17.24
C PHE A 264 29.00 3.89 17.19
N PRO A 265 29.88 3.99 18.21
CA PRO A 265 31.23 3.42 18.14
C PRO A 265 31.23 1.88 18.26
N TYR A 266 32.10 1.23 17.48
CA TYR A 266 32.28 -0.22 17.51
C TYR A 266 32.69 -0.78 18.87
N SER A 267 32.18 -1.97 19.19
CA SER A 267 32.84 -2.95 20.04
C SER A 267 32.70 -4.34 19.42
N ALA A 268 33.67 -5.23 19.70
CA ALA A 268 33.78 -6.54 19.02
C ALA A 268 32.55 -7.46 19.16
N ASP A 269 31.79 -7.26 20.24
CA ASP A 269 30.39 -7.69 20.40
C ASP A 269 29.62 -6.47 20.90
N ARG A 270 28.56 -6.05 20.19
CA ARG A 270 27.67 -4.97 20.62
C ARG A 270 26.22 -5.29 20.27
N ARG A 271 25.45 -5.67 21.29
CA ARG A 271 24.00 -5.93 21.24
C ARG A 271 23.25 -4.74 21.83
N TYR A 272 22.10 -4.37 21.26
CA TYR A 272 21.24 -3.32 21.82
C TYR A 272 19.76 -3.66 21.67
N ASN A 273 18.97 -3.20 22.64
CA ASN A 273 17.51 -3.40 22.64
C ASN A 273 16.88 -2.43 21.62
N VAL A 274 16.17 -2.97 20.63
CA VAL A 274 15.60 -2.18 19.53
C VAL A 274 14.60 -1.13 20.01
N ARG A 275 13.86 -1.40 21.11
CA ARG A 275 12.94 -0.44 21.78
C ARG A 275 13.62 0.82 22.32
N THR A 276 14.96 0.86 22.33
CA THR A 276 15.78 1.98 22.79
C THR A 276 16.72 2.50 21.70
N SER A 277 16.29 2.34 20.45
CA SER A 277 16.92 2.86 19.23
C SER A 277 15.89 3.66 18.43
N GLY A 278 16.31 4.27 17.32
CA GLY A 278 15.42 4.82 16.29
C GLY A 278 15.03 3.82 15.20
N GLY A 279 15.01 2.51 15.48
CA GLY A 279 14.52 1.48 14.55
C GLY A 279 15.48 1.01 13.46
N TRP A 280 16.65 1.62 13.33
CA TRP A 280 17.64 1.25 12.31
C TRP A 280 19.09 1.47 12.75
N ILE A 281 20.02 0.81 12.06
CA ILE A 281 21.48 0.96 12.20
C ILE A 281 22.16 0.94 10.84
N GLY A 282 23.26 1.67 10.68
CA GLY A 282 23.90 1.78 9.38
C GLY A 282 25.32 2.31 9.42
N HIS A 283 25.78 2.67 8.23
CA HIS A 283 27.16 3.04 7.93
C HIS A 283 27.21 4.16 6.89
N THR A 284 28.29 4.95 6.95
CA THR A 284 28.60 5.98 5.96
C THR A 284 30.12 6.15 5.83
N ALA A 285 30.56 6.69 4.70
CA ALA A 285 31.97 7.02 4.47
C ALA A 285 32.43 8.21 5.33
N ASP A 286 31.59 9.24 5.47
CA ASP A 286 31.85 10.46 6.25
C ASP A 286 30.53 11.01 6.81
N SER A 287 30.35 10.93 8.13
CA SER A 287 29.16 11.40 8.85
C SER A 287 29.02 12.93 8.95
N SER A 288 29.89 13.70 8.30
CA SER A 288 29.87 15.18 8.29
C SER A 288 29.52 15.78 6.93
N ASP A 289 29.26 14.95 5.91
CA ASP A 289 28.65 15.35 4.64
C ASP A 289 27.34 14.59 4.43
N ASN A 290 26.23 15.32 4.36
CA ASN A 290 24.89 14.81 4.12
C ASN A 290 24.77 14.03 2.79
N ASN A 291 25.64 14.33 1.81
CA ASN A 291 25.69 13.67 0.51
C ASN A 291 26.59 12.40 0.53
N SER A 292 27.22 12.09 1.67
CA SER A 292 28.17 11.00 1.79
C SER A 292 27.47 9.66 1.62
N PRO A 293 27.97 8.74 0.77
CA PRO A 293 27.35 7.44 0.57
C PRO A 293 27.13 6.68 1.89
N ALA A 294 25.97 6.05 2.01
CA ALA A 294 25.51 5.37 3.20
C ALA A 294 24.71 4.09 2.89
N TYR A 295 24.58 3.25 3.91
CA TYR A 295 23.79 2.01 3.94
C TYR A 295 23.17 1.87 5.33
N SER A 296 21.95 1.32 5.45
CA SER A 296 21.38 0.90 6.73
C SER A 296 20.59 -0.42 6.65
N LEU A 297 20.43 -1.05 7.81
CA LEU A 297 19.47 -2.11 8.09
C LEU A 297 18.36 -1.55 8.99
N VAL A 298 17.11 -1.61 8.52
CA VAL A 298 15.92 -1.23 9.28
C VAL A 298 15.37 -2.47 9.99
N HIS A 299 15.59 -2.52 11.30
CA HIS A 299 15.19 -3.64 12.18
C HIS A 299 13.95 -3.33 13.03
N GLY A 300 13.34 -2.16 12.81
CA GLY A 300 12.10 -1.73 13.45
C GLY A 300 12.21 -1.47 14.95
N ILE A 301 11.05 -1.15 15.53
CA ILE A 301 10.80 -1.21 16.97
C ILE A 301 10.00 -2.49 17.26
N ASP A 302 10.31 -3.15 18.37
CA ASP A 302 9.67 -4.39 18.83
C ASP A 302 8.21 -4.13 19.24
N LYS A 303 7.31 -4.27 18.25
CA LYS A 303 5.85 -4.06 18.33
C LYS A 303 5.19 -4.99 19.35
N HIS A 304 5.44 -6.30 19.24
CA HIS A 304 4.80 -7.35 20.02
C HIS A 304 5.30 -7.48 21.48
N TYR A 305 5.92 -6.44 22.04
CA TYR A 305 6.46 -6.51 23.39
C TYR A 305 5.37 -6.67 24.46
N GLY A 306 5.31 -7.86 25.05
CA GLY A 306 4.36 -8.20 26.11
C GLY A 306 3.07 -8.83 25.59
N GLU A 307 3.00 -9.14 24.29
CA GLU A 307 1.93 -9.94 23.71
C GLU A 307 2.16 -11.44 23.99
N SER A 308 1.09 -12.13 24.38
CA SER A 308 1.18 -13.54 24.76
C SER A 308 1.38 -14.43 23.53
N GLY A 309 2.40 -15.29 23.58
CA GLY A 309 2.98 -15.96 22.41
C GLY A 309 4.33 -15.39 21.96
N TYR A 310 4.70 -14.19 22.44
CA TYR A 310 6.01 -13.55 22.21
C TYR A 310 6.78 -13.30 23.54
N GLU A 311 6.35 -13.93 24.64
CA GLU A 311 6.81 -13.61 26.00
C GLU A 311 8.15 -14.27 26.43
N ASP A 312 8.84 -13.54 27.31
CA ASP A 312 9.82 -14.00 28.31
C ASP A 312 11.22 -14.47 27.86
N LYS A 313 11.84 -13.73 26.93
CA LYS A 313 13.29 -13.44 26.99
C LYS A 313 13.50 -11.92 27.09
N SER A 314 14.39 -11.45 27.97
CA SER A 314 14.47 -10.03 28.36
C SER A 314 15.09 -9.14 27.29
N GLY A 315 14.25 -8.65 26.37
CA GLY A 315 14.64 -8.00 25.13
C GLY A 315 14.34 -8.94 23.97
N SER A 316 13.06 -9.13 23.66
CA SER A 316 12.56 -10.11 22.69
C SER A 316 13.11 -9.90 21.27
N ILE A 317 13.53 -8.67 20.94
CA ILE A 317 14.40 -8.42 19.79
C ILE A 317 15.63 -7.60 20.22
N THR A 318 16.82 -8.01 19.77
CA THR A 318 18.03 -7.17 19.80
C THR A 318 18.74 -7.20 18.46
N CYS A 319 18.96 -6.03 17.85
CA CYS A 319 19.93 -5.93 16.77
C CYS A 319 21.35 -5.84 17.37
N PHE A 320 22.32 -6.41 16.67
CA PHE A 320 23.71 -6.48 17.08
C PHE A 320 24.66 -6.16 15.93
N THR A 321 25.89 -5.79 16.27
CA THR A 321 26.96 -5.57 15.30
C THR A 321 28.25 -6.22 15.73
N LEU A 322 28.98 -6.85 14.79
CA LEU A 322 30.26 -7.52 15.05
C LEU A 322 31.37 -6.93 14.19
N ASP A 323 32.56 -6.81 14.78
CA ASP A 323 33.76 -6.40 14.06
C ASP A 323 34.43 -7.61 13.38
N ALA A 324 34.05 -7.86 12.13
CA ALA A 324 34.51 -9.00 11.35
C ALA A 324 35.83 -8.76 10.59
N THR A 325 36.43 -7.55 10.61
CA THR A 325 37.66 -7.27 9.83
C THR A 325 38.91 -7.92 10.43
N SER A 326 38.84 -8.32 11.71
CA SER A 326 39.82 -9.26 12.28
C SER A 326 39.70 -10.65 11.64
N GLY A 327 40.85 -11.23 11.25
CA GLY A 327 40.91 -12.55 10.60
C GLY A 327 41.14 -12.53 9.07
N GLY A 328 41.21 -11.36 8.43
CA GLY A 328 41.55 -11.22 7.00
C GLY A 328 40.37 -10.92 6.07
N ARG A 329 39.22 -10.55 6.64
CA ARG A 329 38.05 -10.01 5.94
C ARG A 329 38.06 -8.48 5.94
N ASP A 330 37.20 -7.89 5.12
CA ASP A 330 36.86 -6.46 5.13
C ASP A 330 35.33 -6.36 5.21
N PHE A 331 34.78 -6.71 6.37
CA PHE A 331 33.35 -6.69 6.67
C PHE A 331 33.06 -6.21 8.08
N LYS A 332 31.89 -5.60 8.26
CA LYS A 332 31.26 -5.33 9.55
C LYS A 332 29.83 -5.85 9.53
N VAL A 333 29.49 -6.72 10.48
CA VAL A 333 28.19 -7.38 10.55
C VAL A 333 27.15 -6.48 11.20
N MET A 334 25.90 -6.52 10.71
CA MET A 334 24.67 -6.09 11.36
C MET A 334 23.65 -7.23 11.26
N ALA A 335 22.93 -7.56 12.34
CA ALA A 335 21.84 -8.55 12.29
C ALA A 335 20.85 -8.39 13.46
N THR A 336 19.60 -8.81 13.25
CA THR A 336 18.53 -8.77 14.25
C THR A 336 18.31 -10.15 14.86
N ASP A 337 18.62 -10.33 16.15
CA ASP A 337 18.23 -11.53 16.90
C ASP A 337 16.76 -11.40 17.35
N ILE A 338 15.89 -12.33 16.91
CA ILE A 338 14.49 -12.44 17.34
C ILE A 338 14.39 -13.59 18.34
N TYR A 339 14.15 -13.33 19.62
CA TYR A 339 14.35 -14.32 20.70
C TYR A 339 13.24 -15.37 20.89
N SER A 340 12.43 -15.64 19.85
CA SER A 340 11.43 -16.71 19.81
C SER A 340 12.06 -18.10 19.57
N ASP A 341 11.38 -19.17 20.00
CA ASP A 341 11.77 -20.55 19.65
C ASP A 341 10.69 -21.16 18.73
N ILE A 342 11.05 -21.43 17.47
CA ILE A 342 10.22 -22.01 16.41
C ILE A 342 10.07 -23.50 16.67
N LYS A 343 8.86 -23.93 17.07
CA LYS A 343 8.61 -25.31 17.47
C LYS A 343 8.48 -26.22 16.25
N CYS A 344 8.55 -27.53 16.51
CA CYS A 344 8.30 -28.56 15.51
C CYS A 344 6.91 -28.38 14.86
N GLY A 345 6.88 -28.24 13.53
CA GLY A 345 5.66 -28.03 12.75
C GLY A 345 5.15 -26.59 12.69
N GLU A 346 5.93 -25.59 13.14
CA GLU A 346 5.53 -24.18 13.19
C GLU A 346 6.33 -23.28 12.24
N GLY A 347 5.76 -22.11 11.91
CA GLY A 347 6.26 -21.15 10.95
C GLY A 347 6.41 -19.73 11.50
N LEU A 348 7.59 -19.13 11.33
CA LEU A 348 7.88 -17.75 11.74
C LEU A 348 8.25 -16.86 10.55
N TYR A 349 7.54 -15.75 10.39
CA TYR A 349 7.70 -14.71 9.36
C TYR A 349 8.48 -13.50 9.90
N PHE A 350 9.28 -12.85 9.05
CA PHE A 350 9.95 -11.57 9.34
C PHE A 350 10.21 -10.73 8.08
N ARG A 351 9.75 -9.47 8.03
CA ARG A 351 10.05 -8.49 6.98
C ARG A 351 10.90 -7.34 7.53
N THR A 352 11.92 -6.94 6.76
CA THR A 352 12.96 -5.95 7.11
C THR A 352 13.47 -5.27 5.84
N TYR A 353 14.17 -4.13 5.95
CA TYR A 353 14.61 -3.34 4.79
C TYR A 353 16.10 -3.03 4.84
N MET A 354 16.74 -3.07 3.67
CA MET A 354 18.01 -2.42 3.40
C MET A 354 17.75 -1.09 2.71
N VAL A 355 18.42 -0.03 3.16
CA VAL A 355 18.32 1.30 2.55
C VAL A 355 19.73 1.76 2.18
N MET A 356 19.91 2.16 0.92
CA MET A 356 21.18 2.63 0.35
C MET A 356 20.96 4.03 -0.23
N GLY A 357 22.01 4.87 -0.29
CA GLY A 357 21.90 6.21 -0.87
C GLY A 357 22.88 7.22 -0.28
N THR A 358 22.48 8.49 -0.24
CA THR A 358 23.20 9.51 0.55
C THR A 358 22.88 9.35 2.04
N LEU A 359 23.66 10.01 2.90
CA LEU A 359 23.44 9.98 4.34
C LEU A 359 22.08 10.57 4.74
N ASP A 360 21.63 11.66 4.10
CA ASP A 360 20.31 12.24 4.37
C ASP A 360 19.17 11.33 3.88
N ASP A 361 19.28 10.77 2.67
CA ASP A 361 18.23 9.89 2.11
C ASP A 361 18.12 8.60 2.93
N VAL A 362 19.25 8.00 3.32
CA VAL A 362 19.28 6.79 4.16
C VAL A 362 18.68 7.05 5.54
N VAL A 363 18.94 8.20 6.15
CA VAL A 363 18.33 8.59 7.44
C VAL A 363 16.82 8.78 7.28
N ALA A 364 16.39 9.60 6.32
CA ALA A 364 14.98 9.94 6.14
C ALA A 364 14.13 8.71 5.73
N THR A 365 14.64 7.86 4.86
CA THR A 365 13.93 6.66 4.37
C THR A 365 13.93 5.54 5.41
N SER A 366 15.03 5.35 6.15
CA SER A 366 15.04 4.37 7.26
C SER A 366 14.12 4.75 8.39
N GLU A 367 13.89 6.05 8.64
CA GLU A 367 12.91 6.53 9.62
C GLU A 367 11.45 6.30 9.18
N GLN A 368 11.15 6.42 7.89
CA GLN A 368 9.83 6.09 7.34
C GLN A 368 9.52 4.58 7.43
N LEU A 369 10.52 3.73 7.20
CA LEU A 369 10.35 2.27 7.17
C LEU A 369 10.38 1.59 8.56
N VAL A 370 10.56 2.33 9.67
CA VAL A 370 10.64 1.76 11.03
C VAL A 370 9.38 0.99 11.40
N ASP A 371 8.21 1.57 11.12
CA ASP A 371 6.90 1.00 11.48
C ASP A 371 6.40 -0.03 10.46
N GLU A 372 7.07 -0.15 9.31
CA GLU A 372 6.80 -1.14 8.25
C GLU A 372 7.56 -2.48 8.48
N VAL A 373 8.47 -2.55 9.45
CA VAL A 373 9.14 -3.81 9.85
C VAL A 373 8.16 -4.68 10.64
N GLU A 374 8.07 -5.97 10.32
CA GLU A 374 7.05 -6.84 10.92
C GLU A 374 7.52 -8.27 11.16
N TYR A 375 7.04 -8.93 12.23
CA TYR A 375 7.40 -10.33 12.54
C TYR A 375 6.24 -11.09 13.19
N ALA A 376 5.87 -12.25 12.64
CA ALA A 376 4.63 -12.94 13.04
C ALA A 376 4.74 -14.47 12.98
N TRP A 377 3.98 -15.16 13.83
CA TRP A 377 3.68 -16.58 13.63
C TRP A 377 2.71 -16.73 12.45
N LEU A 378 3.16 -17.38 11.38
CA LEU A 378 2.41 -17.54 10.13
C LEU A 378 2.15 -19.04 9.91
N GLU A 379 0.92 -19.43 10.22
CA GLU A 379 0.51 -20.82 10.48
C GLU A 379 -0.63 -21.22 9.52
N PHE A 380 -0.37 -22.19 8.65
CA PHE A 380 -1.30 -22.63 7.61
C PHE A 380 -2.17 -23.80 8.10
N ASN A 381 -3.47 -23.77 7.78
CA ASN A 381 -4.48 -24.72 8.29
C ASN A 381 -4.86 -25.78 7.24
N GLU A 382 -4.92 -27.03 7.68
CA GLU A 382 -5.22 -28.22 6.86
C GLU A 382 -6.52 -28.14 6.05
N MET A 383 -7.55 -27.47 6.61
CA MET A 383 -8.86 -27.34 5.97
C MET A 383 -8.98 -26.11 5.06
N THR A 384 -7.99 -25.20 5.06
CA THR A 384 -8.10 -23.88 4.42
C THR A 384 -6.95 -23.55 3.47
N SER A 385 -5.84 -24.28 3.51
CA SER A 385 -4.65 -24.00 2.69
C SER A 385 -4.82 -24.48 1.26
N ASP A 386 -4.20 -23.78 0.32
CA ASP A 386 -4.32 -24.10 -1.10
C ASP A 386 -3.56 -25.38 -1.50
N PHE A 387 -4.01 -25.96 -2.61
CA PHE A 387 -3.55 -27.25 -3.11
C PHE A 387 -2.70 -27.09 -4.37
N LEU A 388 -1.45 -27.56 -4.30
CA LEU A 388 -0.51 -27.60 -5.40
C LEU A 388 -0.73 -28.90 -6.23
N PRO A 389 -1.13 -28.81 -7.50
CA PRO A 389 -1.45 -29.98 -8.32
C PRO A 389 -0.19 -30.78 -8.69
N LEU A 390 -0.21 -32.09 -8.45
CA LEU A 390 0.89 -33.00 -8.81
C LEU A 390 0.57 -33.83 -10.05
N TYR A 391 1.44 -33.74 -11.04
CA TYR A 391 1.36 -34.41 -12.33
C TYR A 391 2.37 -35.54 -12.41
N GLU A 392 1.98 -36.67 -13.00
CA GLU A 392 2.92 -37.71 -13.43
C GLU A 392 3.76 -37.19 -14.62
N ILE A 393 5.08 -37.37 -14.53
CA ILE A 393 6.05 -37.03 -15.59
C ILE A 393 7.08 -38.14 -15.78
N THR A 394 7.90 -38.03 -16.83
CA THR A 394 9.02 -38.95 -17.07
C THR A 394 10.32 -38.16 -17.22
N LEU A 395 11.31 -38.42 -16.36
CA LEU A 395 12.67 -37.86 -16.43
C LEU A 395 13.68 -38.96 -16.71
N ASP A 396 14.54 -38.79 -17.73
CA ASP A 396 15.52 -39.76 -18.24
C ASP A 396 14.99 -41.22 -18.42
N GLY A 397 13.68 -41.37 -18.62
CA GLY A 397 13.01 -42.67 -18.79
C GLY A 397 12.44 -43.30 -17.51
N GLN A 398 12.48 -42.59 -16.38
CA GLN A 398 11.85 -42.99 -15.11
C GLN A 398 10.60 -42.14 -14.84
N THR A 399 9.52 -42.78 -14.38
CA THR A 399 8.29 -42.10 -13.92
C THR A 399 8.51 -41.42 -12.56
N THR A 400 8.05 -40.18 -12.43
CA THR A 400 8.09 -39.40 -11.17
C THR A 400 7.03 -38.29 -11.16
N LEU A 401 7.02 -37.42 -10.16
CA LEU A 401 6.06 -36.33 -10.02
C LEU A 401 6.65 -34.94 -10.30
N SER A 402 5.79 -34.01 -10.72
CA SER A 402 6.08 -32.58 -10.86
C SER A 402 4.88 -31.75 -10.42
N ALA A 403 5.13 -30.62 -9.76
CA ALA A 403 4.12 -29.59 -9.50
C ALA A 403 3.92 -28.64 -10.69
N THR A 404 4.94 -28.48 -11.54
CA THR A 404 4.83 -27.78 -12.82
C THR A 404 4.09 -28.66 -13.81
N LYS A 405 3.04 -28.11 -14.44
CA LYS A 405 2.19 -28.83 -15.41
C LYS A 405 2.98 -29.16 -16.70
N PRO A 406 3.11 -30.44 -17.10
CA PRO A 406 4.01 -30.84 -18.19
C PRO A 406 3.49 -30.53 -19.60
N ASP A 407 2.16 -30.59 -19.83
CA ASP A 407 1.52 -30.13 -21.05
C ASP A 407 0.08 -29.66 -20.77
N SER A 408 -0.55 -28.95 -21.71
CA SER A 408 -1.87 -28.33 -21.51
C SER A 408 -2.99 -29.32 -21.14
N ASN A 409 -2.88 -30.58 -21.57
CA ASN A 409 -3.88 -31.63 -21.39
C ASN A 409 -3.64 -32.48 -20.14
N ALA A 410 -2.47 -32.34 -19.48
CA ALA A 410 -2.14 -33.09 -18.29
C ALA A 410 -3.13 -32.80 -17.15
N THR A 411 -3.60 -33.86 -16.49
CA THR A 411 -4.45 -33.80 -15.29
C THR A 411 -3.62 -34.16 -14.08
N PRO A 412 -3.79 -33.47 -12.93
CA PRO A 412 -3.13 -33.90 -11.70
C PRO A 412 -3.65 -35.26 -11.26
N ILE A 413 -2.79 -36.07 -10.64
CA ILE A 413 -3.16 -37.38 -10.07
C ILE A 413 -3.47 -37.28 -8.57
N ALA A 414 -2.91 -36.26 -7.91
CA ALA A 414 -3.15 -35.86 -6.53
C ALA A 414 -2.73 -34.41 -6.33
N HIS A 415 -2.94 -33.86 -5.14
CA HIS A 415 -2.49 -32.52 -4.78
C HIS A 415 -1.87 -32.54 -3.38
N SER A 416 -0.69 -31.93 -3.24
CA SER A 416 -0.07 -31.56 -1.97
C SER A 416 -0.56 -30.18 -1.52
N TYR A 417 -0.33 -29.78 -0.27
CA TYR A 417 -0.54 -28.37 0.09
C TYR A 417 0.54 -27.51 -0.57
N ALA A 418 0.15 -26.32 -1.05
CA ALA A 418 1.10 -25.30 -1.48
C ALA A 418 1.93 -24.82 -0.28
N ASN A 419 1.24 -24.35 0.76
CA ASN A 419 1.85 -23.84 1.98
C ASN A 419 2.26 -24.96 2.95
N PRO A 420 3.25 -24.71 3.83
CA PRO A 420 3.55 -25.57 4.96
C PRO A 420 2.44 -25.50 6.02
N VAL A 421 1.38 -26.30 5.82
CA VAL A 421 0.36 -26.60 6.83
C VAL A 421 1.03 -27.03 8.14
N LYS A 422 0.53 -26.55 9.28
CA LYS A 422 1.10 -26.88 10.61
C LYS A 422 1.29 -28.39 10.75
N ASN A 423 2.50 -28.82 11.14
CA ASN A 423 2.95 -30.22 11.25
C ASN A 423 3.20 -31.02 9.95
N SER A 424 2.94 -30.45 8.76
CA SER A 424 3.25 -31.09 7.48
C SER A 424 4.75 -31.28 7.25
N VAL A 425 5.13 -32.10 6.28
CA VAL A 425 6.51 -32.30 5.83
C VAL A 425 6.64 -32.04 4.34
N PRO A 426 7.76 -31.45 3.88
CA PRO A 426 7.96 -31.13 2.47
C PRO A 426 8.09 -32.41 1.64
N LEU A 427 7.41 -32.48 0.49
CA LEU A 427 7.61 -33.53 -0.50
C LEU A 427 8.69 -33.06 -1.49
N VAL A 428 9.88 -33.66 -1.45
CA VAL A 428 11.03 -33.21 -2.26
C VAL A 428 11.40 -34.26 -3.31
N LEU A 429 11.56 -33.82 -4.54
CA LEU A 429 12.16 -34.60 -5.62
C LEU A 429 13.69 -34.42 -5.60
N MET A 430 14.39 -35.55 -5.54
CA MET A 430 15.85 -35.65 -5.60
C MET A 430 16.26 -36.60 -6.71
N ARG A 431 17.56 -36.61 -7.00
CA ARG A 431 18.23 -37.61 -7.83
C ARG A 431 19.50 -38.10 -7.12
N ASP A 432 19.70 -39.41 -7.14
CA ASP A 432 20.96 -40.04 -6.78
C ASP A 432 21.91 -40.01 -7.99
N VAL A 433 22.92 -39.16 -7.93
CA VAL A 433 23.89 -38.93 -9.01
C VAL A 433 24.74 -40.19 -9.31
N GLU A 434 24.91 -41.11 -8.35
CA GLU A 434 25.65 -42.36 -8.58
C GLU A 434 24.86 -43.38 -9.40
N SER A 435 23.54 -43.47 -9.18
CA SER A 435 22.65 -44.40 -9.89
C SER A 435 21.87 -43.76 -11.05
N GLY A 436 21.84 -42.43 -11.12
CA GLY A 436 21.02 -41.62 -12.03
C GLY A 436 19.53 -41.57 -11.66
N THR A 437 19.11 -42.26 -10.60
CA THR A 437 17.70 -42.54 -10.25
C THR A 437 17.04 -41.35 -9.51
N TYR A 438 15.82 -41.01 -9.91
CA TYR A 438 14.97 -40.02 -9.26
C TYR A 438 14.25 -40.62 -8.03
N VAL A 439 14.10 -39.82 -6.97
CA VAL A 439 13.61 -40.25 -5.66
C VAL A 439 12.70 -39.18 -5.08
N LEU A 440 11.47 -39.54 -4.73
CA LEU A 440 10.63 -38.73 -3.84
C LEU A 440 10.94 -39.05 -2.37
N SER A 441 10.94 -38.03 -1.52
CA SER A 441 11.10 -38.22 -0.06
C SER A 441 10.49 -37.07 0.74
N THR A 442 10.27 -37.31 2.04
CA THR A 442 10.07 -36.28 3.06
C THR A 442 11.31 -36.04 3.94
N ASP A 443 12.41 -36.75 3.66
CA ASP A 443 13.74 -36.52 4.24
C ASP A 443 14.72 -36.06 3.15
N PRO A 444 15.06 -34.76 3.06
CA PRO A 444 16.06 -34.27 2.10
C PRO A 444 17.48 -34.84 2.28
N TYR A 445 17.73 -35.65 3.32
CA TYR A 445 18.96 -36.42 3.54
C TYR A 445 18.80 -37.93 3.25
N ALA A 446 17.71 -38.36 2.61
CA ALA A 446 17.45 -39.77 2.29
C ALA A 446 18.49 -40.40 1.34
N VAL A 447 19.05 -39.59 0.42
CA VAL A 447 19.96 -40.03 -0.65
C VAL A 447 21.45 -39.84 -0.31
N CYS A 448 21.79 -38.83 0.51
CA CYS A 448 23.18 -38.43 0.73
C CYS A 448 23.98 -39.47 1.55
N GLY A 449 25.30 -39.42 1.42
CA GLY A 449 26.23 -40.20 2.23
C GLY A 449 26.03 -40.00 3.74
N LYS A 450 26.29 -41.07 4.49
CA LYS A 450 26.21 -41.10 5.96
C LYS A 450 27.45 -41.84 6.49
N ARG A 451 28.29 -41.14 7.26
CA ARG A 451 29.53 -41.70 7.84
C ARG A 451 29.34 -41.96 9.33
N ALA A 452 29.71 -43.15 9.81
CA ALA A 452 29.64 -43.47 11.25
C ALA A 452 30.44 -42.44 12.09
N PHE A 453 29.82 -41.94 13.16
CA PHE A 453 30.44 -41.00 14.09
C PHE A 453 31.28 -41.72 15.15
N GLU A 454 32.51 -41.24 15.40
CA GLU A 454 33.30 -41.70 16.54
C GLU A 454 32.89 -40.92 17.79
N ASN A 455 32.19 -41.61 18.71
CA ASN A 455 31.66 -41.00 19.93
C ASN A 455 32.77 -40.41 20.80
N LEU A 456 32.81 -39.08 20.91
CA LEU A 456 33.83 -38.33 21.64
C LEU A 456 33.70 -38.46 23.16
N TYR A 457 32.59 -39.00 23.66
CA TYR A 457 32.42 -39.35 25.06
C TYR A 457 32.98 -40.74 25.37
N GLN A 458 33.43 -40.94 26.61
CA GLN A 458 33.91 -42.24 27.08
C GLN A 458 32.76 -43.06 27.67
N PRO A 459 32.77 -44.42 27.52
CA PRO A 459 31.73 -45.28 28.09
C PRO A 459 31.50 -45.04 29.58
N GLY A 460 30.24 -44.79 29.96
CA GLY A 460 29.85 -44.42 31.32
C GLY A 460 29.72 -42.92 31.58
N HIS A 461 30.05 -42.04 30.63
CA HIS A 461 29.63 -40.64 30.68
C HIS A 461 28.11 -40.52 30.43
N SER A 462 27.45 -39.54 31.05
CA SER A 462 25.98 -39.38 30.97
C SER A 462 25.48 -39.19 29.53
N LYS A 463 26.19 -38.38 28.73
CA LYS A 463 25.92 -38.14 27.31
C LYS A 463 26.42 -39.25 26.36
N TYR A 464 27.05 -40.31 26.87
CA TYR A 464 27.62 -41.36 26.01
C TYR A 464 26.54 -42.02 25.13
N ALA A 465 25.39 -42.36 25.73
CA ALA A 465 24.29 -42.99 25.01
C ALA A 465 23.64 -42.06 23.96
N THR A 466 23.65 -40.74 24.18
CA THR A 466 23.09 -39.74 23.26
C THR A 466 23.82 -39.71 21.91
N TYR A 467 25.13 -39.98 21.90
CA TYR A 467 25.99 -39.93 20.72
C TYR A 467 26.55 -41.29 20.29
N GLN A 468 26.05 -42.38 20.88
CA GLN A 468 26.35 -43.74 20.43
C GLN A 468 25.60 -44.03 19.11
N ASP A 469 26.26 -44.74 18.19
CA ASP A 469 25.72 -45.19 16.90
C ASP A 469 25.16 -44.09 15.98
N ARG A 470 25.46 -42.81 16.25
CA ARG A 470 25.14 -41.68 15.35
C ARG A 470 25.95 -41.76 14.05
N VAL A 471 25.43 -41.11 13.02
CA VAL A 471 26.14 -40.82 11.77
C VAL A 471 26.35 -39.32 11.61
N ILE A 472 27.37 -38.95 10.85
CA ILE A 472 27.53 -37.64 10.23
C ILE A 472 26.82 -37.69 8.87
N TYR A 473 25.91 -36.75 8.64
CA TYR A 473 25.24 -36.56 7.35
C TYR A 473 26.18 -35.83 6.38
N GLN A 474 26.23 -36.28 5.12
CA GLN A 474 27.19 -35.81 4.13
C GLN A 474 26.50 -35.22 2.88
N PRO A 475 25.65 -34.17 2.99
CA PRO A 475 25.03 -33.51 1.82
C PRO A 475 26.05 -32.82 0.89
N TYR A 476 27.31 -32.74 1.32
CA TYR A 476 28.47 -32.23 0.58
C TYR A 476 29.24 -33.31 -0.21
N ASP A 477 28.79 -34.57 -0.22
CA ASP A 477 29.46 -35.65 -0.93
C ASP A 477 29.33 -35.57 -2.46
N GLY A 478 28.32 -34.84 -2.96
CA GLY A 478 28.00 -34.71 -4.38
C GLY A 478 27.15 -35.87 -4.93
N ARG A 479 26.54 -36.68 -4.06
CA ARG A 479 25.66 -37.79 -4.45
C ARG A 479 24.20 -37.36 -4.62
N THR A 480 23.70 -36.44 -3.79
CA THR A 480 22.34 -35.91 -3.97
C THR A 480 22.36 -34.70 -4.89
N GLU A 481 21.52 -34.75 -5.92
CA GLU A 481 21.05 -33.58 -6.67
C GLU A 481 19.60 -33.33 -6.21
N TRP A 482 19.29 -32.16 -5.67
CA TRP A 482 17.92 -31.79 -5.30
C TRP A 482 17.29 -31.09 -6.50
N ILE A 483 16.13 -31.60 -6.94
CA ILE A 483 15.45 -31.14 -8.16
C ILE A 483 14.41 -30.08 -7.79
N GLY A 484 13.58 -30.35 -6.78
CA GLY A 484 12.71 -29.31 -6.24
C GLY A 484 11.74 -29.76 -5.16
N LEU A 485 11.10 -28.78 -4.53
CA LEU A 485 9.95 -28.96 -3.66
C LEU A 485 8.70 -29.22 -4.51
N LEU A 486 7.83 -30.11 -4.05
CA LEU A 486 6.53 -30.47 -4.66
C LEU A 486 5.39 -30.21 -3.65
N GLY A 487 5.46 -29.08 -2.95
CA GLY A 487 4.54 -28.75 -1.86
C GLY A 487 4.74 -29.65 -0.62
N PHE A 488 3.68 -29.77 0.19
CA PHE A 488 3.70 -30.44 1.48
C PHE A 488 2.67 -31.57 1.61
N VAL A 489 3.02 -32.61 2.35
CA VAL A 489 2.13 -33.73 2.72
C VAL A 489 2.10 -33.87 4.23
N ILE A 490 0.96 -34.28 4.80
CA ILE A 490 0.80 -34.36 6.27
C ILE A 490 0.91 -35.81 6.74
N PRO A 491 1.67 -36.12 7.81
CA PRO A 491 1.65 -37.44 8.41
C PRO A 491 0.29 -37.73 9.04
N GLU A 492 -0.27 -38.93 8.83
CA GLU A 492 -1.57 -39.35 9.40
C GLU A 492 -1.61 -39.10 10.92
N SER A 493 -0.52 -39.46 11.61
CA SER A 493 -0.33 -39.26 13.06
C SER A 493 -0.34 -37.80 13.55
N LYS A 494 -0.33 -36.81 12.63
CA LYS A 494 -0.37 -35.37 12.93
C LYS A 494 -1.52 -34.63 12.23
N SER A 495 -2.30 -35.31 11.39
CA SER A 495 -3.49 -34.75 10.73
C SER A 495 -4.60 -34.43 11.74
N THR A 496 -5.34 -33.35 11.48
CA THR A 496 -6.48 -32.87 12.27
C THR A 496 -7.82 -33.15 11.60
N ASP A 497 -7.87 -33.23 10.26
CA ASP A 497 -8.99 -33.81 9.51
C ASP A 497 -8.50 -34.78 8.42
N PRO A 498 -8.35 -36.08 8.71
CA PRO A 498 -7.91 -37.09 7.75
C PRO A 498 -9.03 -37.55 6.78
N GLN A 499 -10.17 -36.86 6.72
CA GLN A 499 -11.26 -37.18 5.79
C GLN A 499 -10.93 -36.68 4.37
N GLU A 500 -11.39 -37.42 3.34
CA GLU A 500 -11.18 -37.13 1.91
C GLU A 500 -9.71 -37.22 1.38
N TYR A 501 -8.73 -37.54 2.23
CA TYR A 501 -7.36 -37.88 1.84
C TYR A 501 -7.19 -39.37 1.46
N GLN A 502 -6.14 -39.66 0.68
CA GLN A 502 -5.61 -41.02 0.45
C GLN A 502 -4.19 -41.11 1.01
N TYR A 503 -3.67 -42.32 1.21
CA TYR A 503 -2.25 -42.45 1.56
C TYR A 503 -1.36 -42.23 0.33
N LEU A 504 -0.19 -41.62 0.52
CA LEU A 504 0.72 -41.28 -0.58
C LEU A 504 1.13 -42.52 -1.42
N TRP A 505 1.33 -43.68 -0.80
CA TRP A 505 1.66 -44.92 -1.55
C TRP A 505 0.55 -45.39 -2.51
N GLU A 506 -0.71 -45.08 -2.24
CA GLU A 506 -1.84 -45.44 -3.12
C GLU A 506 -1.83 -44.61 -4.41
N VAL A 507 -1.34 -43.37 -4.32
CA VAL A 507 -1.13 -42.46 -5.46
C VAL A 507 0.14 -42.81 -6.24
N LEU A 508 1.24 -43.16 -5.55
CA LEU A 508 2.53 -43.44 -6.19
C LEU A 508 2.64 -44.82 -6.86
N GLY A 509 1.87 -45.81 -6.37
CA GLY A 509 1.84 -47.16 -6.92
C GLY A 509 3.19 -47.91 -6.82
N GLU A 510 3.44 -48.82 -7.78
CA GLU A 510 4.73 -49.54 -7.87
C GLU A 510 5.75 -48.83 -8.80
N ASP A 511 5.32 -47.86 -9.60
CA ASP A 511 6.12 -47.25 -10.68
C ASP A 511 6.89 -45.97 -10.26
N ILE A 512 6.47 -45.27 -9.20
CA ILE A 512 7.14 -44.06 -8.70
C ILE A 512 7.92 -44.35 -7.41
N LEU A 513 9.24 -44.13 -7.43
CA LEU A 513 10.12 -44.42 -6.30
C LEU A 513 10.04 -43.37 -5.19
N PHE A 514 9.50 -43.78 -4.04
CA PHE A 514 9.61 -43.06 -2.76
C PHE A 514 10.65 -43.72 -1.84
N VAL A 515 11.41 -42.91 -1.09
CA VAL A 515 12.34 -43.38 -0.05
C VAL A 515 12.09 -42.60 1.25
N PRO A 516 11.77 -43.24 2.39
CA PRO A 516 11.45 -42.54 3.64
C PRO A 516 12.62 -41.85 4.34
N GLY A 517 13.86 -42.24 4.00
CA GLY A 517 15.06 -41.78 4.71
C GLY A 517 14.99 -42.13 6.20
N GLU A 518 15.16 -41.12 7.04
CA GLU A 518 14.90 -41.13 8.49
C GLU A 518 13.76 -40.15 8.85
N LYS A 519 12.68 -40.16 8.06
CA LYS A 519 11.36 -39.54 8.30
C LYS A 519 10.26 -40.57 8.00
N PHE A 520 9.12 -40.15 7.43
CA PHE A 520 7.90 -40.96 7.27
C PHE A 520 7.90 -41.81 6.00
N ALA A 521 7.28 -42.99 6.08
CA ALA A 521 6.96 -43.83 4.93
C ALA A 521 5.70 -43.34 4.17
N ALA A 522 5.55 -43.76 2.92
CA ALA A 522 4.43 -43.35 2.07
C ALA A 522 3.07 -43.93 2.52
N ASP A 523 3.07 -44.92 3.42
CA ASP A 523 1.93 -45.47 4.15
C ASP A 523 1.69 -44.78 5.52
N GLU A 524 2.47 -43.76 5.88
CA GLU A 524 2.26 -42.88 7.04
C GLU A 524 1.85 -41.45 6.63
N LEU A 525 1.78 -41.16 5.32
CA LEU A 525 1.58 -39.81 4.75
C LEU A 525 0.27 -39.71 3.98
N LEU A 526 -0.45 -38.60 4.17
CA LEU A 526 -1.73 -38.30 3.52
C LEU A 526 -1.58 -37.25 2.40
N ILE A 527 -2.35 -37.41 1.33
CA ILE A 527 -2.39 -36.52 0.15
C ILE A 527 -3.80 -36.47 -0.47
N TRP A 528 -4.19 -35.36 -1.10
CA TRP A 528 -5.58 -35.12 -1.54
C TRP A 528 -5.85 -35.56 -2.99
N THR A 529 -7.05 -36.06 -3.27
CA THR A 529 -7.41 -36.67 -4.58
C THR A 529 -8.82 -36.33 -5.12
N GLY A 530 -9.72 -35.75 -4.31
CA GLY A 530 -10.90 -35.03 -4.79
C GLY A 530 -12.09 -35.82 -5.36
N SER A 531 -12.52 -36.96 -4.77
CA SER A 531 -13.82 -37.58 -5.10
C SER A 531 -14.29 -38.71 -4.14
N PRO A 532 -15.62 -38.91 -3.95
CA PRO A 532 -16.69 -37.91 -3.96
C PRO A 532 -17.79 -38.16 -2.89
N SER A 533 -17.74 -37.43 -1.76
CA SER A 533 -18.87 -37.29 -0.80
C SER A 533 -19.27 -35.81 -0.57
N ASN A 534 -19.08 -35.03 -1.62
CA ASN A 534 -19.03 -33.58 -1.73
C ASN A 534 -20.18 -32.78 -1.05
N PRO A 535 -19.88 -31.99 0.00
CA PRO A 535 -20.47 -30.67 0.25
C PRO A 535 -19.65 -29.53 -0.41
N GLY A 536 -18.66 -29.88 -1.24
CA GLY A 536 -17.61 -28.99 -1.74
C GLY A 536 -16.36 -29.09 -0.86
N PRO A 537 -15.19 -28.61 -1.31
CA PRO A 537 -14.37 -27.85 -0.38
C PRO A 537 -15.24 -26.66 0.05
N ASN A 538 -15.48 -26.51 1.35
CA ASN A 538 -16.12 -25.32 1.92
C ASN A 538 -15.46 -24.07 1.31
N ASN A 539 -16.18 -23.28 0.51
CA ASN A 539 -15.57 -22.15 -0.19
C ASN A 539 -15.42 -20.99 0.81
N PRO A 540 -14.27 -20.28 0.82
CA PRO A 540 -14.08 -19.22 1.80
C PRO A 540 -15.19 -18.16 1.67
N PRO A 541 -15.71 -17.65 2.79
CA PRO A 541 -16.64 -16.53 2.75
C PRO A 541 -15.89 -15.32 2.21
N ALA A 542 -16.40 -14.66 1.17
CA ALA A 542 -15.68 -13.57 0.49
C ALA A 542 -16.39 -12.23 0.69
N PHE A 543 -15.66 -11.18 1.04
CA PHE A 543 -16.13 -9.80 0.92
C PHE A 543 -16.38 -9.48 -0.56
N ALA A 544 -17.47 -8.78 -0.85
CA ALA A 544 -17.82 -8.36 -2.20
C ALA A 544 -16.87 -7.25 -2.73
N ASN A 545 -16.09 -6.62 -1.84
CA ASN A 545 -15.00 -5.70 -2.14
C ASN A 545 -13.98 -5.76 -0.99
N ASP A 546 -12.71 -6.01 -1.30
CA ASP A 546 -11.59 -6.03 -0.33
C ASP A 546 -11.36 -4.67 0.36
N LYS A 547 -11.99 -3.61 -0.16
CA LYS A 547 -11.98 -2.24 0.37
C LYS A 547 -13.41 -1.78 0.67
N ILE A 548 -13.86 -2.00 1.90
CA ILE A 548 -15.17 -1.56 2.39
C ILE A 548 -15.07 -0.07 2.77
N VAL A 549 -15.54 0.83 1.91
CA VAL A 549 -15.63 2.25 2.26
C VAL A 549 -16.97 2.54 2.94
N LYS A 550 -16.94 3.04 4.17
CA LYS A 550 -18.10 3.59 4.88
C LYS A 550 -17.90 5.07 5.18
N THR A 551 -18.97 5.84 5.04
CA THR A 551 -19.03 7.26 5.36
C THR A 551 -19.94 7.46 6.56
N PRO A 552 -19.57 8.24 7.60
CA PRO A 552 -20.49 8.59 8.67
C PRO A 552 -21.74 9.27 8.10
N THR A 553 -22.91 8.62 8.25
CA THR A 553 -24.21 9.21 7.91
C THR A 553 -24.58 10.34 8.86
N ASP A 554 -24.04 10.31 10.08
CA ASP A 554 -24.29 11.28 11.13
C ASP A 554 -23.02 12.09 11.41
N ASN A 555 -23.11 13.40 11.16
CA ASN A 555 -22.04 14.38 11.35
C ASN A 555 -21.79 14.62 12.85
N PRO A 556 -20.56 14.51 13.38
CA PRO A 556 -20.23 14.77 14.78
C PRO A 556 -20.20 16.27 15.13
N ALA A 557 -21.24 17.00 14.71
CA ALA A 557 -21.42 18.43 14.97
C ALA A 557 -21.93 18.73 16.39
N ASP A 558 -22.60 17.76 17.03
CA ASP A 558 -22.94 17.76 18.45
C ASP A 558 -21.98 16.86 19.25
N GLY A 559 -21.69 17.24 20.49
CA GLY A 559 -20.75 16.50 21.34
C GLY A 559 -21.29 15.12 21.74
N TYR A 560 -20.48 14.06 21.56
CA TYR A 560 -20.81 12.65 21.80
C TYR A 560 -21.91 12.08 20.88
N VAL A 561 -21.78 12.23 19.55
CA VAL A 561 -22.44 11.33 18.59
C VAL A 561 -21.74 9.96 18.60
N VAL A 562 -22.53 8.90 18.74
CA VAL A 562 -22.08 7.51 18.54
C VAL A 562 -22.19 7.21 17.05
N TYR A 563 -21.06 6.93 16.40
CA TYR A 563 -21.06 6.34 15.05
C TYR A 563 -21.69 4.95 15.12
N SER A 564 -22.61 4.63 14.22
CA SER A 564 -23.17 3.28 14.08
C SER A 564 -23.55 2.98 12.63
N ASP A 565 -23.13 1.82 12.13
CA ASP A 565 -23.37 1.32 10.77
C ASP A 565 -23.28 -0.22 10.80
N THR A 566 -23.28 -0.91 9.65
CA THR A 566 -23.06 -2.36 9.58
C THR A 566 -22.26 -2.78 8.34
N ILE A 567 -21.39 -3.78 8.51
CA ILE A 567 -20.75 -4.53 7.42
C ILE A 567 -21.49 -5.86 7.13
N PHE A 568 -22.64 -6.12 7.78
CA PHE A 568 -23.49 -7.26 7.47
C PHE A 568 -23.93 -7.25 6.00
N GLY A 569 -23.67 -8.34 5.27
CA GLY A 569 -23.98 -8.46 3.85
C GLY A 569 -22.99 -7.75 2.93
N SER A 570 -21.87 -7.24 3.46
CA SER A 570 -20.70 -6.89 2.63
C SER A 570 -19.89 -8.11 2.20
N ALA A 571 -20.18 -9.29 2.75
CA ALA A 571 -19.62 -10.58 2.37
C ALA A 571 -20.71 -11.60 2.02
N THR A 572 -20.34 -12.58 1.21
CA THR A 572 -21.17 -13.70 0.76
C THR A 572 -20.44 -15.02 0.91
N ASP A 573 -21.17 -16.04 1.35
CA ASP A 573 -20.71 -17.42 1.42
C ASP A 573 -21.19 -18.21 0.20
N PRO A 574 -20.33 -18.90 -0.57
CA PRO A 574 -20.76 -19.64 -1.76
C PRO A 574 -21.57 -20.92 -1.46
N ASP A 575 -21.38 -21.54 -0.30
CA ASP A 575 -22.09 -22.76 0.13
C ASP A 575 -23.33 -22.44 0.98
N GLY A 576 -23.39 -21.23 1.54
CA GLY A 576 -24.52 -20.64 2.25
C GLY A 576 -24.39 -20.66 3.77
N ASP A 577 -23.16 -20.74 4.29
CA ASP A 577 -22.88 -20.82 5.72
C ASP A 577 -23.08 -19.50 6.50
N SER A 578 -23.02 -19.60 7.83
CA SER A 578 -23.50 -18.56 8.75
C SER A 578 -22.42 -17.54 9.12
N LEU A 579 -22.23 -16.55 8.24
CA LEU A 579 -21.22 -15.49 8.39
C LEU A 579 -21.24 -14.78 9.75
N THR A 580 -20.05 -14.66 10.34
CA THR A 580 -19.74 -13.87 11.52
C THR A 580 -18.59 -12.90 11.25
N TYR A 581 -18.61 -11.72 11.88
CA TYR A 581 -17.67 -10.63 11.57
C TYR A 581 -16.79 -10.27 12.78
N SER A 582 -15.54 -9.87 12.54
CA SER A 582 -14.57 -9.53 13.58
C SER A 582 -13.71 -8.31 13.19
N LYS A 583 -13.09 -7.69 14.20
CA LYS A 583 -12.05 -6.67 14.04
C LYS A 583 -10.71 -7.30 14.37
N LEU A 584 -9.77 -7.26 13.44
CA LEU A 584 -8.39 -7.69 13.67
C LEU A 584 -7.56 -6.51 14.20
N ILE A 585 -7.39 -5.46 13.38
CA ILE A 585 -6.49 -4.33 13.64
C ILE A 585 -7.21 -3.01 13.33
N GLY A 586 -6.81 -1.91 13.99
CA GLY A 586 -7.21 -0.54 13.64
C GLY A 586 -7.78 0.29 14.81
N PRO A 587 -7.97 1.60 14.63
CA PRO A 587 -8.25 2.57 15.70
C PRO A 587 -9.25 2.11 16.77
N ALA A 588 -8.88 2.29 18.04
CA ALA A 588 -9.61 1.75 19.18
C ALA A 588 -11.01 2.34 19.41
N TRP A 589 -11.38 3.42 18.72
CA TRP A 589 -12.66 4.09 18.88
C TRP A 589 -13.84 3.33 18.26
N LEU A 590 -13.59 2.44 17.28
CA LEU A 590 -14.59 1.60 16.62
C LEU A 590 -14.54 0.15 17.11
N ASN A 591 -15.72 -0.41 17.36
CA ASN A 591 -16.01 -1.79 17.71
C ASN A 591 -16.74 -2.47 16.54
N ILE A 592 -16.57 -3.79 16.39
CA ILE A 592 -17.28 -4.63 15.44
C ILE A 592 -17.90 -5.79 16.21
N ALA A 593 -19.20 -6.04 16.01
CA ALA A 593 -19.93 -7.15 16.59
C ALA A 593 -19.98 -8.34 15.62
N THR A 594 -20.20 -9.53 16.16
CA THR A 594 -20.22 -10.79 15.40
C THR A 594 -21.32 -10.86 14.33
N ASP A 595 -22.36 -10.03 14.43
CA ASP A 595 -23.43 -9.90 13.43
C ASP A 595 -23.13 -8.87 12.33
N GLY A 596 -21.92 -8.29 12.30
CA GLY A 596 -21.52 -7.26 11.35
C GLY A 596 -21.86 -5.83 11.78
N SER A 597 -22.57 -5.60 12.89
CA SER A 597 -22.84 -4.26 13.40
C SER A 597 -21.54 -3.57 13.84
N ILE A 598 -21.29 -2.35 13.37
CA ILE A 598 -20.10 -1.55 13.72
C ILE A 598 -20.51 -0.29 14.48
N TYR A 599 -19.83 0.03 15.57
CA TYR A 599 -20.19 1.19 16.41
C TYR A 599 -18.99 1.79 17.16
N GLY A 600 -18.97 3.11 17.34
CA GLY A 600 -17.82 3.79 17.92
C GLY A 600 -18.03 5.25 18.32
N ASN A 601 -17.02 5.83 18.97
CA ASN A 601 -16.99 7.23 19.41
C ASN A 601 -15.71 7.91 18.90
N PRO A 602 -15.65 8.37 17.63
CA PRO A 602 -14.47 9.04 17.10
C PRO A 602 -14.17 10.34 17.86
N SER A 603 -12.90 10.67 18.01
CA SER A 603 -12.42 11.93 18.60
C SER A 603 -11.80 12.85 17.55
N ILE A 604 -11.48 14.09 17.92
CA ILE A 604 -10.78 15.03 17.03
C ILE A 604 -9.39 14.53 16.58
N TYR A 605 -8.77 13.62 17.33
CA TYR A 605 -7.52 12.94 16.93
C TYR A 605 -7.73 11.80 15.94
N ASN A 606 -8.96 11.52 15.57
CA ASN A 606 -9.34 10.51 14.58
C ASN A 606 -9.84 11.15 13.29
N VAL A 607 -9.61 12.45 13.08
CA VAL A 607 -10.00 13.16 11.86
C VAL A 607 -9.14 12.74 10.69
N GLY A 608 -9.76 12.57 9.52
CA GLY A 608 -9.15 12.03 8.31
C GLY A 608 -9.60 10.59 8.02
N LEU A 609 -8.86 9.91 7.14
CA LEU A 609 -9.09 8.50 6.85
C LEU A 609 -8.66 7.63 8.04
N ASN A 610 -9.57 6.78 8.53
CA ASN A 610 -9.27 5.73 9.49
C ASN A 610 -9.42 4.38 8.79
N THR A 611 -8.54 3.44 9.13
CA THR A 611 -8.46 2.13 8.48
C THR A 611 -8.48 1.02 9.53
N TRP A 612 -9.24 -0.05 9.27
CA TRP A 612 -9.25 -1.28 10.06
C TRP A 612 -9.09 -2.48 9.14
N SER A 613 -8.38 -3.50 9.61
CA SER A 613 -8.47 -4.84 9.07
C SER A 613 -9.66 -5.54 9.74
N VAL A 614 -10.63 -5.98 8.94
CA VAL A 614 -11.87 -6.61 9.40
C VAL A 614 -12.04 -7.97 8.74
N GLN A 615 -12.49 -8.94 9.51
CA GLN A 615 -12.57 -10.34 9.09
C GLN A 615 -14.02 -10.78 8.99
N VAL A 616 -14.31 -11.65 8.02
CA VAL A 616 -15.53 -12.46 7.99
C VAL A 616 -15.16 -13.95 8.14
N SER A 617 -15.97 -14.73 8.86
CA SER A 617 -15.80 -16.18 9.03
C SER A 617 -17.14 -16.91 8.90
N ASP A 618 -17.09 -18.03 8.20
CA ASP A 618 -18.15 -19.04 8.01
C ASP A 618 -18.60 -19.75 9.32
N GLY A 619 -17.74 -19.76 10.35
CA GLY A 619 -17.86 -20.62 11.53
C GLY A 619 -17.37 -22.07 11.33
N ASN A 620 -16.98 -22.45 10.11
CA ASN A 620 -16.47 -23.77 9.71
C ASN A 620 -14.94 -23.79 9.50
N GLY A 621 -14.28 -22.63 9.52
CA GLY A 621 -12.84 -22.47 9.66
C GLY A 621 -12.18 -21.56 8.62
N ARG A 622 -12.89 -21.18 7.54
CA ARG A 622 -12.37 -20.28 6.50
C ARG A 622 -12.79 -18.84 6.79
N THR A 623 -11.92 -17.92 6.40
CA THR A 623 -12.09 -16.49 6.68
C THR A 623 -11.51 -15.65 5.56
N ASP A 624 -12.10 -14.49 5.32
CA ASP A 624 -11.56 -13.44 4.43
C ASP A 624 -11.39 -12.14 5.22
N VAL A 625 -10.54 -11.25 4.72
CA VAL A 625 -10.09 -10.02 5.40
C VAL A 625 -10.16 -8.83 4.45
N ALA A 626 -11.07 -7.90 4.74
CA ALA A 626 -11.17 -6.64 4.03
C ALA A 626 -10.57 -5.47 4.82
N THR A 627 -10.18 -4.44 4.08
CA THR A 627 -9.82 -3.12 4.56
C THR A 627 -11.09 -2.29 4.73
N LEU A 628 -11.56 -2.11 5.97
CA LEU A 628 -12.61 -1.14 6.29
C LEU A 628 -12.01 0.25 6.38
N ASN A 629 -12.45 1.15 5.50
CA ASN A 629 -12.10 2.55 5.50
C ASN A 629 -13.28 3.39 6.00
N ILE A 630 -13.07 4.19 7.06
CA ILE A 630 -14.03 5.21 7.51
C ILE A 630 -13.34 6.57 7.52
N THR A 631 -13.74 7.46 6.63
CA THR A 631 -13.29 8.86 6.67
C THR A 631 -14.09 9.62 7.71
N VAL A 632 -13.46 9.93 8.83
CA VAL A 632 -14.02 10.83 9.86
C VAL A 632 -13.67 12.25 9.46
N SER A 633 -14.59 12.92 8.77
CA SER A 633 -14.44 14.33 8.45
C SER A 633 -14.61 15.19 9.70
N THR A 634 -13.67 16.11 9.95
CA THR A 634 -14.10 17.45 10.40
C THR A 634 -14.92 18.05 9.28
N SER A 635 -16.08 18.63 9.60
CA SER A 635 -16.97 19.23 8.62
C SER A 635 -16.49 20.62 8.13
N TYR A 636 -15.25 20.67 7.63
CA TYR A 636 -14.81 21.48 6.47
C TYR A 636 -13.33 21.26 6.10
N ASP A 637 -13.04 21.53 4.83
CA ASP A 637 -11.75 22.05 4.37
C ASP A 637 -12.00 23.50 3.88
N ASP A 638 -11.29 24.49 4.44
CA ASP A 638 -11.42 25.90 4.05
C ASP A 638 -10.62 26.22 2.76
N ASN A 639 -9.77 25.31 2.23
CA ASN A 639 -8.92 25.56 1.06
C ASN A 639 -9.68 25.89 -0.25
N ASN A 640 -10.96 25.55 -0.35
CA ASN A 640 -11.81 25.76 -1.53
C ASN A 640 -12.90 26.84 -1.33
N ALA A 641 -12.70 27.76 -0.38
CA ALA A 641 -13.63 28.86 -0.13
C ALA A 641 -13.68 29.85 -1.32
N ILE A 642 -14.89 30.10 -1.84
CA ILE A 642 -15.17 31.24 -2.73
C ILE A 642 -15.57 32.49 -1.94
N VAL A 643 -16.09 32.34 -0.73
CA VAL A 643 -16.30 33.43 0.24
C VAL A 643 -15.83 32.94 1.59
N GLN A 644 -15.06 33.76 2.29
CA GLN A 644 -14.77 33.59 3.71
C GLN A 644 -14.83 34.94 4.40
N TRP A 645 -15.56 35.00 5.51
CA TRP A 645 -15.60 36.13 6.43
C TRP A 645 -15.36 35.60 7.85
N GLY A 646 -14.24 35.98 8.47
CA GLY A 646 -13.84 35.52 9.80
C GLY A 646 -13.21 34.13 9.85
N GLN A 647 -13.01 33.62 11.07
CA GLN A 647 -12.50 32.26 11.34
C GLN A 647 -13.42 31.48 12.29
N ARG A 648 -13.57 30.19 11.98
CA ARG A 648 -14.46 29.22 12.64
C ARG A 648 -14.19 29.01 14.14
N ASP A 649 -12.97 29.29 14.60
CA ASP A 649 -12.56 29.08 15.99
C ASP A 649 -12.65 30.35 16.85
N GLY A 650 -13.23 31.43 16.29
CA GLY A 650 -13.41 32.70 17.01
C GLY A 650 -12.12 33.46 17.30
N GLN A 651 -10.98 33.05 16.73
CA GLN A 651 -9.73 33.81 16.80
C GLN A 651 -9.87 35.10 15.98
N GLY A 652 -9.96 36.23 16.69
CA GLY A 652 -10.25 37.53 16.10
C GLY A 652 -9.00 38.30 15.69
N ASP A 653 -8.93 38.62 14.40
CA ASP A 653 -8.26 39.82 13.86
C ASP A 653 -8.98 40.26 12.56
N ILE A 654 -10.33 40.27 12.58
CA ILE A 654 -11.16 40.74 11.46
C ILE A 654 -11.09 42.28 11.40
N ILE A 655 -10.87 42.95 12.54
CA ILE A 655 -10.58 44.38 12.61
C ILE A 655 -9.31 44.68 13.42
N THR A 656 -8.35 45.39 12.81
CA THR A 656 -7.04 45.70 13.44
C THR A 656 -7.10 46.79 14.53
N ALA A 657 -8.28 47.34 14.77
CA ALA A 657 -8.58 48.22 15.89
C ALA A 657 -10.09 48.19 16.18
N PRO A 658 -10.54 48.36 17.44
CA PRO A 658 -11.95 48.41 17.79
C PRO A 658 -12.70 49.50 17.00
N MET A 659 -13.52 49.09 16.04
CA MET A 659 -14.44 49.97 15.34
C MET A 659 -15.66 50.19 16.24
N THR A 660 -15.74 51.35 16.89
CA THR A 660 -16.85 51.69 17.79
C THR A 660 -18.12 51.99 16.98
N GLY A 661 -18.87 50.95 16.64
CA GLY A 661 -20.08 51.07 15.82
C GLY A 661 -21.20 51.88 16.48
N ASP A 662 -21.64 52.94 15.80
CA ASP A 662 -23.01 53.45 15.83
C ASP A 662 -23.28 54.30 14.57
N ALA A 663 -24.56 54.57 14.28
CA ALA A 663 -25.05 55.57 13.33
C ALA A 663 -24.81 55.34 11.83
N SER A 664 -25.15 54.15 11.31
CA SER A 664 -25.80 54.07 9.98
C SER A 664 -27.06 53.19 10.04
N THR A 665 -28.21 53.85 9.93
CA THR A 665 -29.47 53.20 9.56
C THR A 665 -29.49 53.08 8.05
N PHE A 666 -29.51 51.86 7.53
CA PHE A 666 -29.59 51.61 6.10
C PHE A 666 -31.06 51.62 5.64
N ASP A 667 -31.31 51.86 4.35
CA ASP A 667 -32.66 51.77 3.81
C ASP A 667 -33.23 50.35 3.93
N ASN A 668 -34.56 50.23 3.92
CA ASN A 668 -35.26 48.94 3.87
C ASN A 668 -35.49 48.48 2.41
N VAL A 669 -34.54 48.80 1.54
CA VAL A 669 -34.48 48.40 0.13
C VAL A 669 -33.09 47.86 -0.13
N TYR A 670 -32.98 46.69 -0.74
CA TYR A 670 -31.71 46.10 -1.14
C TYR A 670 -31.15 46.85 -2.37
N ASP A 671 -30.05 47.57 -2.17
CA ASP A 671 -29.30 48.23 -3.24
C ASP A 671 -27.94 47.54 -3.44
N PRO A 672 -27.74 46.76 -4.52
CA PRO A 672 -26.46 46.09 -4.79
C PRO A 672 -25.33 47.07 -5.14
N GLY A 673 -25.61 48.37 -5.31
CA GLY A 673 -24.60 49.42 -5.49
C GLY A 673 -24.13 50.08 -4.19
N VAL A 674 -24.70 49.74 -3.03
CA VAL A 674 -24.40 50.39 -1.74
C VAL A 674 -23.96 49.35 -0.69
N PRO A 675 -22.64 49.22 -0.44
CA PRO A 675 -22.09 48.37 0.61
C PRO A 675 -22.64 48.66 2.02
N ALA A 676 -22.86 47.61 2.80
CA ALA A 676 -23.14 47.67 4.23
C ALA A 676 -21.86 47.53 5.10
N SER A 677 -20.75 47.07 4.52
CA SER A 677 -19.46 46.98 5.20
C SER A 677 -18.81 48.36 5.46
N PRO A 678 -18.15 48.59 6.62
CA PRO A 678 -17.46 49.85 6.91
C PRO A 678 -16.32 50.18 5.93
N SER A 679 -16.09 51.47 5.67
CA SER A 679 -14.94 51.94 4.89
C SER A 679 -13.79 52.42 5.78
N GLY A 680 -12.67 51.68 5.80
CA GLY A 680 -11.45 52.14 6.48
C GLY A 680 -10.33 51.10 6.53
N PRO A 681 -9.06 51.53 6.73
CA PRO A 681 -7.88 50.64 6.75
C PRO A 681 -7.77 49.77 8.01
N GLY A 682 -8.81 49.76 8.87
CA GLY A 682 -8.91 48.90 10.05
C GLY A 682 -9.78 47.67 9.84
N TYR A 683 -10.40 47.50 8.66
CA TYR A 683 -11.28 46.38 8.32
C TYR A 683 -10.54 45.38 7.43
N TYR A 684 -10.44 44.13 7.90
CA TYR A 684 -9.85 42.95 7.24
C TYR A 684 -8.40 43.13 6.74
N PRO A 685 -7.38 42.83 7.55
CA PRO A 685 -5.98 42.93 7.15
C PRO A 685 -5.57 41.76 6.24
N ALA A 686 -5.90 41.85 4.95
CA ALA A 686 -5.47 40.86 3.97
C ALA A 686 -3.92 40.75 3.92
N PRO A 687 -3.34 39.53 3.89
CA PRO A 687 -1.91 39.35 3.66
C PRO A 687 -1.47 39.98 2.34
N ALA A 688 -0.21 40.43 2.24
CA ALA A 688 0.29 41.15 1.07
C ALA A 688 0.29 40.34 -0.27
N SER A 689 -0.04 39.05 -0.21
CA SER A 689 -0.25 38.15 -1.34
C SER A 689 -1.70 38.10 -1.85
N ASP A 690 -2.68 38.49 -1.03
CA ASP A 690 -4.11 38.34 -1.30
C ASP A 690 -4.79 39.71 -1.35
N ASN A 691 -5.38 40.04 -2.50
CA ASN A 691 -5.72 41.42 -2.84
C ASN A 691 -7.24 41.68 -2.82
N ARG A 692 -7.88 41.41 -1.67
CA ARG A 692 -9.16 42.04 -1.28
C ARG A 692 -9.52 41.88 0.20
N THR A 693 -10.35 42.82 0.64
CA THR A 693 -11.17 42.77 1.86
C THR A 693 -12.61 42.45 1.40
N PRO A 694 -13.27 41.39 1.90
CA PRO A 694 -14.62 41.05 1.43
C PRO A 694 -15.65 42.10 1.86
N ILE A 695 -16.29 42.71 0.87
CA ILE A 695 -17.41 43.64 1.05
C ILE A 695 -18.70 42.81 1.22
N PHE A 696 -19.62 43.32 2.04
CA PHE A 696 -20.96 42.75 2.18
C PHE A 696 -22.04 43.83 2.03
N TYR A 697 -23.20 43.37 1.60
CA TYR A 697 -24.43 44.12 1.37
C TYR A 697 -25.51 43.52 2.28
N ALA A 698 -26.45 44.35 2.74
CA ALA A 698 -27.48 43.88 3.67
C ALA A 698 -28.75 44.73 3.56
N ALA A 699 -29.89 44.12 3.85
CA ALA A 699 -31.19 44.79 3.89
C ALA A 699 -32.11 44.15 4.94
N SER A 700 -33.16 44.85 5.37
CA SER A 700 -34.14 44.32 6.32
C SER A 700 -35.56 44.80 6.07
N GLN A 701 -36.49 44.19 6.81
CA GLN A 701 -37.91 44.54 6.83
C GLN A 701 -38.18 45.99 7.30
N ARG A 702 -37.26 46.60 8.04
CA ARG A 702 -37.48 47.87 8.77
C ARG A 702 -36.45 48.92 8.37
N ASN A 703 -36.80 50.21 8.51
CA ASN A 703 -35.90 51.34 8.24
C ASN A 703 -35.24 51.94 9.50
N ASP A 704 -35.55 51.42 10.69
CA ASP A 704 -34.88 51.69 11.97
C ASP A 704 -34.03 50.49 12.43
N TRP A 705 -33.41 49.82 11.45
CA TRP A 705 -32.46 48.72 11.64
C TRP A 705 -31.02 49.22 11.53
N HIS A 706 -30.10 48.39 12.02
CA HIS A 706 -28.69 48.71 12.15
C HIS A 706 -27.81 47.55 11.68
N ILE A 707 -26.71 47.89 11.02
CA ILE A 707 -25.51 47.06 10.93
C ILE A 707 -24.48 47.63 11.91
N GLU A 708 -23.80 46.76 12.65
CA GLU A 708 -22.57 47.09 13.39
C GLU A 708 -21.47 46.08 13.05
N ILE A 709 -20.23 46.54 12.99
CA ILE A 709 -19.03 45.69 13.14
C ILE A 709 -18.45 46.02 14.51
N TRP A 710 -18.24 45.02 15.35
CA TRP A 710 -17.83 45.25 16.73
C TRP A 710 -16.91 44.15 17.28
N GLN A 711 -15.88 44.53 18.03
CA GLN A 711 -15.01 43.62 18.79
C GLN A 711 -15.56 43.40 20.20
N GLN A 712 -16.04 42.19 20.51
CA GLN A 712 -16.52 41.85 21.84
C GLN A 712 -15.33 41.66 22.80
N VAL A 713 -14.95 42.70 23.55
CA VAL A 713 -13.84 42.64 24.52
C VAL A 713 -14.34 42.21 25.90
N GLY A 714 -13.96 41.02 26.35
CA GLY A 714 -14.15 40.54 27.72
C GLY A 714 -15.18 39.42 27.87
N GLY A 715 -14.70 38.22 28.18
CA GLY A 715 -15.46 36.98 28.29
C GLY A 715 -14.55 35.79 27.94
N GLU A 716 -15.10 34.57 27.95
CA GLU A 716 -14.36 33.37 27.52
C GLU A 716 -14.13 33.32 25.99
N THR A 717 -14.87 34.13 25.22
CA THR A 717 -14.61 34.42 23.81
C THR A 717 -14.55 35.94 23.58
N SER A 718 -13.39 36.42 23.10
CA SER A 718 -13.25 37.78 22.56
C SER A 718 -13.12 37.67 21.05
N CYS A 719 -14.08 38.24 20.31
CA CYS A 719 -14.27 37.99 18.88
C CYS A 719 -14.88 39.22 18.18
N ASP A 720 -14.60 39.35 16.89
CA ASP A 720 -15.17 40.37 16.01
C ASP A 720 -16.41 39.82 15.30
N TYR A 721 -17.49 40.60 15.16
CA TYR A 721 -18.73 40.10 14.54
C TYR A 721 -19.48 41.15 13.69
N ILE A 722 -20.28 40.69 12.72
CA ILE A 722 -21.33 41.48 12.07
C ILE A 722 -22.62 41.36 12.89
N GLY A 723 -23.12 42.45 13.46
CA GLY A 723 -24.45 42.50 14.05
C GLY A 723 -25.46 43.11 13.08
N ALA A 724 -26.54 42.39 12.76
CA ALA A 724 -27.63 42.87 11.90
C ALA A 724 -28.96 42.77 12.67
N PHE A 725 -29.55 43.92 13.05
CA PHE A 725 -30.59 43.95 14.09
C PHE A 725 -31.53 45.15 14.03
N SER A 726 -32.64 45.07 14.74
CA SER A 726 -33.54 46.21 15.02
C SER A 726 -34.06 46.17 16.46
N MET A 727 -34.74 47.23 16.89
CA MET A 727 -35.53 47.24 18.14
C MET A 727 -36.93 46.72 17.85
N VAL A 728 -37.27 45.57 18.44
CA VAL A 728 -38.44 44.76 18.10
C VAL A 728 -39.32 44.54 19.33
N SER A 729 -40.64 44.62 19.16
CA SER A 729 -41.61 44.41 20.26
C SER A 729 -41.83 42.92 20.56
N PRO A 730 -42.35 42.57 21.75
CA PRO A 730 -42.71 41.19 22.12
C PRO A 730 -43.56 40.48 21.07
N GLY A 731 -43.24 39.20 20.78
CA GLY A 731 -43.99 38.36 19.86
C GLY A 731 -44.05 38.90 18.43
N THR A 732 -42.97 39.56 17.99
CA THR A 732 -42.83 40.10 16.63
C THR A 732 -41.56 39.52 16.00
N THR A 733 -41.70 38.91 14.82
CA THR A 733 -40.58 38.46 14.00
C THR A 733 -39.98 39.62 13.21
N PHE A 734 -38.66 39.73 13.21
CA PHE A 734 -37.88 40.64 12.38
C PHE A 734 -37.10 39.83 11.34
N GLN A 735 -37.03 40.34 10.11
CA GLN A 735 -36.41 39.65 8.97
C GLN A 735 -35.29 40.51 8.37
N GLY A 736 -34.18 39.88 7.98
CA GLY A 736 -33.07 40.54 7.31
C GLY A 736 -32.22 39.60 6.47
N MET A 737 -31.29 40.16 5.70
CA MET A 737 -30.34 39.44 4.85
C MET A 737 -28.95 40.07 4.86
N VAL A 738 -27.91 39.25 4.72
CA VAL A 738 -26.51 39.67 4.52
C VAL A 738 -25.91 38.85 3.38
N VAL A 739 -25.22 39.52 2.44
CA VAL A 739 -24.83 38.97 1.13
C VAL A 739 -23.45 39.49 0.70
N TRP A 740 -22.66 38.64 0.07
CA TRP A 740 -21.43 38.95 -0.66
C TRP A 740 -21.68 38.79 -2.17
N GLN A 741 -21.16 39.69 -3.00
CA GLN A 741 -21.29 39.62 -4.47
C GLN A 741 -20.07 38.94 -5.09
N SER A 742 -20.18 38.48 -6.34
CA SER A 742 -19.07 37.85 -7.08
C SER A 742 -17.86 38.77 -7.31
N ALA A 743 -18.03 40.09 -7.17
CA ALA A 743 -16.94 41.05 -7.10
C ALA A 743 -16.07 40.94 -5.82
N ASP A 744 -16.57 40.22 -4.81
CA ASP A 744 -16.00 40.04 -3.48
C ASP A 744 -15.57 38.58 -3.21
N PHE A 745 -15.71 37.69 -4.20
CA PHE A 745 -15.32 36.29 -4.09
C PHE A 745 -13.80 36.09 -4.26
N MET A 746 -13.30 35.04 -3.62
CA MET A 746 -11.99 34.43 -3.87
C MET A 746 -12.00 33.70 -5.23
N PRO A 747 -10.86 33.64 -5.95
CA PRO A 747 -10.79 33.03 -7.28
C PRO A 747 -10.74 31.50 -7.21
N VAL A 748 -11.88 30.84 -7.35
CA VAL A 748 -12.00 29.37 -7.52
C VAL A 748 -12.94 29.06 -8.67
N ASP A 749 -12.53 28.18 -9.59
CA ASP A 749 -13.36 27.72 -10.71
C ASP A 749 -14.20 26.49 -10.29
N GLY A 750 -15.48 26.68 -9.99
CA GLY A 750 -16.40 25.57 -9.69
C GLY A 750 -17.84 26.03 -9.38
N PRO A 751 -18.81 25.09 -9.28
CA PRO A 751 -20.13 25.38 -8.75
C PRO A 751 -20.10 25.52 -7.23
N VAL A 752 -21.06 26.23 -6.64
CA VAL A 752 -21.23 26.31 -5.17
C VAL A 752 -21.48 24.91 -4.59
N ALA A 753 -20.54 24.42 -3.80
CA ALA A 753 -20.64 23.13 -3.11
C ALA A 753 -21.43 23.27 -1.80
N GLY A 754 -21.09 24.22 -0.93
CA GLY A 754 -21.68 24.29 0.40
C GLY A 754 -21.52 25.63 1.09
N PHE A 755 -22.15 25.75 2.27
CA PHE A 755 -22.26 26.96 3.08
C PHE A 755 -21.97 26.67 4.56
N ASN A 756 -21.44 27.65 5.29
CA ASN A 756 -21.53 27.72 6.75
C ASN A 756 -21.85 29.13 7.23
N ALA A 757 -22.44 29.21 8.41
CA ALA A 757 -22.44 30.38 9.26
C ALA A 757 -22.23 29.97 10.72
N GLN A 758 -21.44 30.73 11.46
CA GLN A 758 -21.50 30.76 12.92
C GLN A 758 -22.08 32.08 13.36
N LEU A 759 -23.21 32.00 14.05
CA LEU A 759 -23.90 33.17 14.57
C LEU A 759 -24.51 32.89 15.94
N LYS A 760 -25.12 33.92 16.51
CA LYS A 760 -26.00 33.88 17.68
C LYS A 760 -27.10 34.92 17.52
N ASN A 761 -28.16 34.84 18.30
CA ASN A 761 -29.10 35.94 18.43
C ASN A 761 -28.43 37.10 19.19
N SER A 762 -28.75 38.33 18.77
CA SER A 762 -28.27 39.56 19.43
C SER A 762 -28.86 39.79 20.84
N LYS A 763 -29.76 38.90 21.30
CA LYS A 763 -30.25 38.82 22.67
C LYS A 763 -30.56 37.37 23.07
N GLY A 764 -30.30 37.01 24.33
CA GLY A 764 -30.62 35.69 24.88
C GLY A 764 -32.12 35.40 24.96
N GLY A 765 -32.52 34.25 24.39
CA GLY A 765 -33.87 33.71 24.45
C GLY A 765 -34.72 33.98 23.20
N ASP A 766 -34.27 34.82 22.28
CA ASP A 766 -34.94 35.02 20.98
C ASP A 766 -34.78 33.76 20.12
N ARG A 767 -35.82 33.39 19.36
CA ARG A 767 -35.73 32.31 18.36
C ARG A 767 -35.18 32.89 17.07
N GLY A 768 -34.25 32.21 16.41
CA GLY A 768 -33.65 32.66 15.16
C GLY A 768 -33.53 31.54 14.14
N ASP A 769 -34.11 31.71 12.96
CA ASP A 769 -34.18 30.72 11.87
C ASP A 769 -33.30 31.19 10.69
N LEU A 770 -32.49 30.29 10.12
CA LEU A 770 -31.53 30.60 9.03
C LEU A 770 -31.91 29.94 7.70
N TYR A 771 -31.66 30.66 6.61
CA TYR A 771 -31.86 30.25 5.21
C TYR A 771 -30.67 30.73 4.37
N TRP A 772 -30.20 29.95 3.39
CA TRP A 772 -29.18 30.42 2.44
C TRP A 772 -29.80 31.23 1.30
N LEU A 773 -29.03 32.16 0.75
CA LEU A 773 -29.38 32.97 -0.42
C LEU A 773 -28.35 32.79 -1.52
N ILE A 774 -28.82 32.67 -2.77
CA ILE A 774 -27.99 32.82 -3.97
C ILE A 774 -28.69 33.66 -5.03
N GLU A 775 -27.88 34.28 -5.89
CA GLU A 775 -28.33 34.93 -7.11
C GLU A 775 -27.71 34.24 -8.32
N LYS A 776 -28.50 33.94 -9.35
CA LYS A 776 -28.05 33.35 -10.61
C LYS A 776 -28.70 34.08 -11.79
N GLY A 777 -27.89 34.59 -12.71
CA GLY A 777 -28.40 35.27 -13.92
C GLY A 777 -29.27 36.51 -13.64
N GLY A 778 -29.09 37.17 -12.49
CA GLY A 778 -29.93 38.29 -12.06
C GLY A 778 -31.31 37.89 -11.50
N SER A 779 -31.52 36.61 -11.21
CA SER A 779 -32.67 36.10 -10.44
C SER A 779 -32.21 35.60 -9.07
N TRP A 780 -33.01 35.83 -8.04
CA TRP A 780 -32.69 35.51 -6.65
C TRP A 780 -33.40 34.24 -6.18
N TYR A 781 -32.72 33.49 -5.31
CA TYR A 781 -33.22 32.24 -4.75
C TYR A 781 -32.89 32.14 -3.25
N ILE A 782 -33.80 31.52 -2.51
CA ILE A 782 -33.68 31.22 -1.07
C ILE A 782 -33.87 29.72 -0.86
N SER A 783 -33.09 29.13 0.05
CA SER A 783 -33.25 27.71 0.41
C SER A 783 -34.49 27.49 1.28
N GLU A 784 -34.81 26.23 1.56
CA GLU A 784 -35.53 25.86 2.78
C GLU A 784 -34.76 26.23 4.05
N MET A 785 -35.38 26.10 5.22
CA MET A 785 -34.76 26.43 6.50
C MET A 785 -33.64 25.43 6.83
N VAL A 786 -32.43 25.94 7.09
CA VAL A 786 -31.21 25.10 7.28
C VAL A 786 -30.73 25.01 8.72
N GLY A 787 -31.27 25.81 9.66
CA GLY A 787 -30.95 25.67 11.08
C GLY A 787 -31.51 26.76 11.98
N GLU A 788 -31.33 26.60 13.30
CA GLU A 788 -31.72 27.58 14.33
C GLU A 788 -30.51 28.10 15.13
N PHE A 789 -30.53 29.38 15.52
CA PHE A 789 -29.45 30.07 16.25
C PHE A 789 -29.93 30.73 17.56
N ASN A 790 -30.79 30.03 18.31
CA ASN A 790 -31.53 30.50 19.51
C ASN A 790 -30.67 30.88 20.74
N SER A 791 -29.35 30.93 20.60
CA SER A 791 -28.38 31.21 21.67
C SER A 791 -27.97 32.69 21.70
N HIS A 792 -27.32 33.12 22.79
CA HIS A 792 -26.61 34.41 22.87
C HIS A 792 -25.17 34.23 23.37
N ILE A 793 -24.65 33.02 23.19
CA ILE A 793 -23.28 32.60 23.49
C ILE A 793 -22.77 31.97 22.19
N PHE A 794 -21.59 32.36 21.72
CA PHE A 794 -21.02 31.77 20.51
C PHE A 794 -20.49 30.34 20.80
N PRO A 795 -20.52 29.41 19.82
CA PRO A 795 -21.13 29.52 18.49
C PRO A 795 -22.43 28.70 18.37
N SER A 796 -23.40 29.19 17.60
CA SER A 796 -24.36 28.31 16.90
C SER A 796 -23.89 28.16 15.46
N THR A 797 -23.31 27.00 15.15
CA THR A 797 -22.79 26.65 13.82
C THR A 797 -23.91 26.02 12.99
N ILE A 798 -24.21 26.60 11.83
CA ILE A 798 -25.14 26.05 10.84
C ILE A 798 -24.35 25.82 9.55
N SER A 799 -24.47 24.63 8.97
CA SER A 799 -23.68 24.23 7.81
C SER A 799 -24.50 23.42 6.81
N THR A 800 -24.09 23.43 5.55
CA THR A 800 -24.63 22.55 4.52
C THR A 800 -23.49 22.15 3.58
N ALA A 801 -23.12 20.87 3.60
CA ALA A 801 -21.99 20.35 2.82
C ALA A 801 -22.29 20.19 1.31
N ASN A 802 -23.58 20.12 0.94
CA ASN A 802 -24.01 20.04 -0.46
C ASN A 802 -25.24 20.95 -0.69
N ALA A 803 -25.07 22.00 -1.49
CA ALA A 803 -26.09 22.98 -1.81
C ALA A 803 -27.09 22.50 -2.88
N SER A 804 -26.74 21.49 -3.67
CA SER A 804 -27.59 20.99 -4.77
C SER A 804 -28.74 20.10 -4.31
N VAL A 805 -28.65 19.53 -3.10
CA VAL A 805 -29.72 18.72 -2.48
C VAL A 805 -30.75 19.54 -1.70
N LEU A 806 -30.51 20.84 -1.50
CA LEU A 806 -31.47 21.74 -0.86
C LEU A 806 -32.66 22.03 -1.77
N THR A 807 -33.84 22.14 -1.17
CA THR A 807 -35.01 22.73 -1.83
C THR A 807 -34.81 24.23 -1.95
N TRP A 808 -34.81 24.76 -3.17
CA TRP A 808 -34.72 26.20 -3.44
C TRP A 808 -36.07 26.77 -3.87
N TYR A 809 -36.27 28.06 -3.62
CA TYR A 809 -37.46 28.83 -3.95
C TYR A 809 -37.08 30.13 -4.64
N ASP A 810 -37.93 30.62 -5.55
CA ASP A 810 -37.83 31.97 -6.09
C ASP A 810 -37.83 32.98 -4.93
N PHE A 811 -36.89 33.93 -4.92
CA PHE A 811 -36.80 34.97 -3.91
C PHE A 811 -36.85 36.36 -4.55
N THR A 812 -37.42 37.31 -3.83
CA THR A 812 -37.33 38.74 -4.17
C THR A 812 -36.84 39.49 -2.93
N PRO A 813 -35.59 40.02 -2.93
CA PRO A 813 -35.02 40.82 -1.85
C PRO A 813 -35.90 42.00 -1.43
N PHE A 814 -35.60 42.55 -0.24
CA PHE A 814 -36.37 43.66 0.35
C PHE A 814 -36.50 44.84 -0.63
N GLY A 815 -37.72 45.16 -1.06
CA GLY A 815 -38.00 46.29 -1.97
C GLY A 815 -37.47 46.15 -3.41
N LEU A 816 -36.91 45.01 -3.80
CA LEU A 816 -36.43 44.76 -5.18
C LEU A 816 -37.59 44.38 -6.12
N ASP A 817 -37.42 44.54 -7.43
CA ASP A 817 -38.33 44.12 -8.51
C ASP A 817 -39.82 44.50 -8.36
N GLY A 818 -40.09 45.59 -7.63
CA GLY A 818 -41.44 46.12 -7.42
C GLY A 818 -42.08 45.72 -6.09
N ASN A 819 -41.37 44.99 -5.22
CA ASN A 819 -41.76 44.88 -3.82
C ASN A 819 -41.85 46.26 -3.15
N ALA A 820 -42.68 46.36 -2.11
CA ALA A 820 -42.67 47.54 -1.26
C ALA A 820 -41.39 47.56 -0.40
N ALA A 821 -40.89 48.76 -0.08
CA ALA A 821 -39.76 48.91 0.83
C ALA A 821 -40.07 48.24 2.19
N GLY A 822 -39.18 47.37 2.66
CA GLY A 822 -39.37 46.53 3.84
C GLY A 822 -40.08 45.20 3.58
N VAL A 823 -40.35 44.84 2.33
CA VAL A 823 -40.97 43.55 1.95
C VAL A 823 -40.00 42.76 1.08
N ALA A 824 -39.57 41.60 1.58
CA ALA A 824 -39.05 40.51 0.77
C ALA A 824 -40.20 39.53 0.44
N THR A 825 -40.01 38.63 -0.52
CA THR A 825 -41.03 37.61 -0.87
C THR A 825 -40.36 36.29 -1.26
N ILE A 826 -40.95 35.19 -0.79
CA ILE A 826 -40.62 33.81 -1.18
C ILE A 826 -41.73 33.32 -2.11
N GLY A 827 -41.36 32.79 -3.27
CA GLY A 827 -42.26 32.41 -4.37
C GLY A 827 -42.44 30.90 -4.51
N SER A 828 -42.41 30.43 -5.76
CA SER A 828 -42.50 29.01 -6.11
C SER A 828 -41.22 28.26 -5.74
N GLN A 829 -41.30 26.94 -5.60
CA GLN A 829 -40.10 26.09 -5.62
C GLN A 829 -39.41 26.21 -6.99
N ALA A 830 -38.09 26.43 -6.98
CA ALA A 830 -37.26 26.61 -8.16
C ALA A 830 -36.23 25.48 -8.28
N PHE A 831 -35.94 25.06 -9.52
CA PHE A 831 -34.89 24.09 -9.83
C PHE A 831 -33.71 24.84 -10.45
N ILE A 832 -32.59 24.89 -9.75
CA ILE A 832 -31.43 25.74 -10.09
C ILE A 832 -30.12 24.97 -10.03
N THR A 833 -29.17 25.31 -10.90
CA THR A 833 -27.83 24.71 -10.91
C THR A 833 -26.83 25.64 -10.22
N MET A 834 -25.94 25.07 -9.41
CA MET A 834 -24.99 25.82 -8.55
C MET A 834 -23.83 26.50 -9.30
N TYR A 835 -23.85 26.53 -10.63
CA TYR A 835 -22.92 27.27 -11.48
C TYR A 835 -23.35 28.75 -11.62
N ASP A 836 -22.48 29.60 -12.16
CA ASP A 836 -22.80 30.99 -12.58
C ASP A 836 -23.44 31.87 -11.48
N ILE A 837 -23.09 31.61 -10.21
CA ILE A 837 -23.66 32.31 -9.05
C ILE A 837 -23.02 33.69 -8.90
N THR A 838 -23.84 34.75 -8.90
CA THR A 838 -23.40 36.15 -8.90
C THR A 838 -23.41 36.80 -7.52
N SER A 839 -24.16 36.24 -6.57
CA SER A 839 -24.19 36.67 -5.17
C SER A 839 -24.48 35.46 -4.26
N VAL A 840 -23.93 35.44 -3.04
CA VAL A 840 -24.21 34.42 -2.01
C VAL A 840 -24.41 35.07 -0.64
N GLY A 841 -25.20 34.45 0.23
CA GLY A 841 -25.42 34.99 1.57
C GLY A 841 -26.39 34.18 2.42
N TYR A 842 -26.97 34.83 3.42
CA TYR A 842 -28.03 34.26 4.25
C TYR A 842 -29.18 35.25 4.49
N PHE A 843 -30.37 34.69 4.63
CA PHE A 843 -31.57 35.34 5.14
C PHE A 843 -31.85 34.80 6.54
N TYR A 844 -32.37 35.64 7.43
CA TYR A 844 -32.65 35.27 8.81
C TYR A 844 -33.98 35.84 9.29
N GLU A 845 -34.67 35.07 10.14
CA GLU A 845 -35.86 35.50 10.87
C GLU A 845 -35.60 35.40 12.37
N THR A 846 -35.87 36.45 13.14
CA THR A 846 -35.71 36.44 14.62
C THR A 846 -36.95 36.93 15.34
N GLU A 847 -37.51 36.14 16.25
CA GLU A 847 -38.64 36.52 17.10
C GLU A 847 -38.17 37.01 18.48
N ASN A 848 -38.56 38.23 18.86
CA ASN A 848 -38.38 38.70 20.25
C ASN A 848 -39.39 38.01 21.19
N THR A 849 -38.94 36.94 21.86
CA THR A 849 -39.73 36.13 22.81
C THR A 849 -39.92 36.82 24.18
N SER A 850 -39.31 37.98 24.38
CA SER A 850 -39.26 38.67 25.68
C SER A 850 -40.52 39.49 25.98
N THR A 851 -40.69 39.91 27.23
CA THR A 851 -41.85 40.71 27.69
C THR A 851 -41.70 42.22 27.46
N SER A 852 -40.59 42.68 26.87
CA SER A 852 -40.32 44.08 26.54
C SER A 852 -39.75 44.26 25.13
N THR A 853 -39.89 45.46 24.57
CA THR A 853 -39.21 45.85 23.32
C THR A 853 -37.70 45.83 23.54
N THR A 854 -36.98 45.10 22.69
CA THR A 854 -35.52 44.91 22.82
C THR A 854 -34.86 44.73 21.45
N ARG A 855 -33.54 44.80 21.42
CA ARG A 855 -32.72 44.43 20.25
C ARG A 855 -32.94 42.94 19.91
N SER A 856 -33.18 42.66 18.64
CA SER A 856 -33.34 41.31 18.06
C SER A 856 -32.79 41.30 16.62
N GLY A 857 -32.29 40.14 16.16
CA GLY A 857 -31.52 39.97 14.91
C GLY A 857 -30.21 39.21 15.12
N SER A 858 -29.48 38.90 14.04
CA SER A 858 -28.26 38.07 14.08
C SER A 858 -27.00 38.80 14.57
N GLN A 859 -26.06 38.05 15.13
CA GLN A 859 -24.64 38.41 15.31
C GLN A 859 -23.77 37.28 14.76
N LEU A 860 -23.02 37.53 13.69
CA LEU A 860 -22.24 36.56 12.90
C LEU A 860 -20.73 36.71 13.15
N ILE A 861 -20.02 35.62 13.44
CA ILE A 861 -18.54 35.59 13.62
C ILE A 861 -17.78 34.88 12.49
N TYR A 862 -18.44 33.96 11.78
CA TYR A 862 -17.88 33.26 10.62
C TYR A 862 -18.98 33.03 9.58
N PHE A 863 -18.66 33.26 8.32
CA PHE A 863 -19.46 32.81 7.17
C PHE A 863 -18.51 32.32 6.08
N SER A 864 -18.82 31.18 5.47
CA SER A 864 -18.06 30.70 4.32
C SER A 864 -18.93 29.97 3.31
N VAL A 865 -18.47 29.98 2.07
CA VAL A 865 -19.09 29.27 0.94
C VAL A 865 -17.96 28.64 0.13
N THR A 866 -18.08 27.36 -0.22
CA THR A 866 -17.07 26.63 -1.01
C THR A 866 -17.52 26.36 -2.44
N ALA A 867 -16.54 26.18 -3.34
CA ALA A 867 -16.76 25.57 -4.64
C ALA A 867 -16.54 24.05 -4.59
N TYR A 868 -17.16 23.32 -5.52
CA TYR A 868 -16.85 21.91 -5.78
C TYR A 868 -15.62 21.83 -6.69
N VAL A 869 -14.65 21.00 -6.32
CA VAL A 869 -13.47 20.71 -7.15
C VAL A 869 -13.68 19.35 -7.81
N ASP A 870 -13.67 19.34 -9.14
CA ASP A 870 -13.62 18.13 -9.94
C ASP A 870 -12.31 17.37 -9.64
N THR A 871 -12.41 16.15 -9.13
CA THR A 871 -11.23 15.32 -8.80
C THR A 871 -10.61 14.65 -10.04
N GLY A 872 -11.23 14.75 -11.21
CA GLY A 872 -10.60 14.46 -12.50
C GLY A 872 -10.44 12.98 -12.87
N THR A 873 -10.99 12.05 -12.09
CA THR A 873 -10.98 10.61 -12.38
C THR A 873 -12.32 10.21 -12.99
N HIS A 874 -12.28 9.72 -14.24
CA HIS A 874 -13.40 9.13 -14.96
C HIS A 874 -12.91 7.89 -15.71
N HIS A 875 -13.71 6.83 -15.76
CA HIS A 875 -13.32 5.59 -16.41
C HIS A 875 -14.45 4.98 -17.23
N TRP A 876 -14.25 4.94 -18.55
CA TRP A 876 -15.10 4.24 -19.51
C TRP A 876 -14.44 2.89 -19.91
N PRO A 877 -14.87 1.74 -19.35
CA PRO A 877 -14.18 0.45 -19.57
C PRO A 877 -14.48 -0.16 -20.95
N PHE A 878 -15.58 0.26 -21.60
CA PHE A 878 -16.06 -0.25 -22.90
C PHE A 878 -16.31 -1.78 -22.95
N ASP A 879 -16.65 -2.39 -21.81
CA ASP A 879 -17.02 -3.80 -21.68
C ASP A 879 -18.33 -4.19 -22.40
N THR A 880 -19.36 -3.37 -22.21
CA THR A 880 -20.75 -3.65 -22.66
C THR A 880 -21.44 -2.45 -23.31
N ASP A 881 -21.11 -1.24 -22.86
CA ASP A 881 -21.57 0.03 -23.42
C ASP A 881 -20.55 1.15 -23.12
N ALA A 882 -20.97 2.42 -23.18
CA ALA A 882 -20.13 3.60 -22.96
C ALA A 882 -20.37 4.28 -21.58
N SER A 883 -20.88 3.55 -20.59
CA SER A 883 -21.07 4.09 -19.24
C SER A 883 -19.76 4.49 -18.57
N ASP A 884 -19.83 5.49 -17.70
CA ASP A 884 -18.76 5.97 -16.83
C ASP A 884 -18.84 5.22 -15.49
N MET A 885 -17.73 4.72 -14.94
CA MET A 885 -17.73 3.94 -13.70
C MET A 885 -18.16 4.75 -12.48
N GLU A 886 -17.82 6.04 -12.48
CA GLU A 886 -18.27 7.05 -11.53
C GLU A 886 -19.74 7.45 -11.74
N GLY A 887 -20.30 7.14 -12.93
CA GLY A 887 -21.71 7.30 -13.27
C GLY A 887 -22.14 8.72 -13.70
N ASP A 888 -21.29 9.72 -13.52
CA ASP A 888 -21.61 11.13 -13.79
C ASP A 888 -21.52 11.50 -15.29
N PHE A 889 -20.60 10.91 -16.05
CA PHE A 889 -20.32 11.30 -17.45
C PHE A 889 -20.44 10.15 -18.46
N ASN A 890 -21.56 9.44 -18.45
CA ASN A 890 -21.85 8.37 -19.42
C ASN A 890 -21.80 8.85 -20.88
N GLY A 891 -21.11 8.09 -21.73
CA GLY A 891 -20.95 8.36 -23.15
C GLY A 891 -22.08 7.84 -24.04
N THR A 892 -22.10 8.30 -25.29
CA THR A 892 -23.00 7.83 -26.36
C THR A 892 -22.20 7.45 -27.60
N PHE A 893 -22.47 6.29 -28.20
CA PHE A 893 -21.84 5.86 -29.45
C PHE A 893 -22.44 6.60 -30.67
N GLU A 894 -21.56 7.12 -31.52
CA GLU A 894 -21.91 7.84 -32.76
C GLU A 894 -21.17 7.29 -33.99
N GLY A 895 -21.66 7.64 -35.18
CA GLY A 895 -21.16 7.17 -36.49
C GLY A 895 -21.56 5.73 -36.86
N GLY A 896 -21.41 4.83 -35.90
CA GLY A 896 -21.36 3.38 -36.11
C GLY A 896 -20.60 2.63 -35.02
N ALA A 897 -19.90 3.36 -34.15
CA ALA A 897 -19.17 2.87 -32.99
C ALA A 897 -19.98 1.84 -32.18
N ALA A 898 -19.32 0.76 -31.77
CA ALA A 898 -19.96 -0.36 -31.09
C ALA A 898 -18.96 -1.12 -30.23
N ILE A 899 -19.42 -1.89 -29.25
CA ILE A 899 -18.56 -2.82 -28.53
C ILE A 899 -18.37 -4.09 -29.37
N THR A 900 -17.11 -4.53 -29.53
CA THR A 900 -16.80 -5.90 -29.99
C THR A 900 -16.35 -6.76 -28.82
N ASN A 901 -16.93 -7.95 -28.73
CA ASN A 901 -16.58 -9.01 -27.79
C ASN A 901 -15.94 -10.20 -28.55
N VAL A 902 -15.35 -9.95 -29.73
CA VAL A 902 -14.66 -10.97 -30.55
C VAL A 902 -13.28 -11.26 -29.94
N PRO A 903 -12.96 -12.51 -29.58
CA PRO A 903 -11.67 -12.84 -28.97
C PRO A 903 -10.47 -12.42 -29.84
N GLY A 904 -9.58 -11.60 -29.27
CA GLY A 904 -8.43 -11.03 -29.95
C GLY A 904 -8.67 -9.68 -30.64
N GLU A 905 -9.91 -9.16 -30.65
CA GLU A 905 -10.18 -7.76 -31.00
C GLU A 905 -10.01 -6.85 -29.78
N TYR A 906 -10.60 -7.18 -28.64
CA TYR A 906 -10.43 -6.51 -27.34
C TYR A 906 -9.12 -6.96 -26.60
N HIS A 907 -8.84 -6.41 -25.41
CA HIS A 907 -7.59 -6.70 -24.65
C HIS A 907 -7.80 -7.14 -23.19
N PHE A 908 -8.62 -6.45 -22.40
CA PHE A 908 -9.04 -6.86 -21.04
C PHE A 908 -10.56 -7.11 -21.02
N GLY A 909 -11.10 -7.45 -19.85
CA GLY A 909 -12.53 -7.42 -19.60
C GLY A 909 -13.29 -8.35 -20.55
N THR A 910 -14.34 -7.83 -21.13
CA THR A 910 -15.31 -8.56 -21.94
C THR A 910 -15.54 -7.96 -23.32
N GLY A 911 -15.12 -6.71 -23.57
CA GLY A 911 -15.26 -6.02 -24.85
C GLY A 911 -14.33 -4.80 -24.99
N ALA A 912 -14.41 -4.12 -26.13
CA ALA A 912 -13.83 -2.79 -26.34
C ALA A 912 -14.52 -2.08 -27.51
N VAL A 913 -14.45 -0.74 -27.57
CA VAL A 913 -15.16 0.08 -28.58
C VAL A 913 -14.49 0.04 -29.96
N THR A 914 -15.07 -0.68 -30.91
CA THR A 914 -14.72 -0.58 -32.34
C THR A 914 -15.05 0.81 -32.87
N LEU A 915 -14.11 1.35 -33.63
CA LEU A 915 -14.21 2.58 -34.40
C LEU A 915 -13.64 2.25 -35.79
N ASP A 916 -14.36 2.57 -36.87
CA ASP A 916 -13.97 2.26 -38.26
C ASP A 916 -12.98 3.27 -38.87
N GLY A 917 -12.82 4.42 -38.20
CA GLY A 917 -11.93 5.51 -38.57
C GLY A 917 -12.50 6.52 -39.57
N ILE A 918 -13.78 6.45 -39.96
CA ILE A 918 -14.44 7.37 -40.89
C ILE A 918 -15.19 8.46 -40.11
N ASP A 919 -16.25 8.07 -39.38
CA ASP A 919 -17.09 8.98 -38.59
C ASP A 919 -17.53 8.41 -37.22
N ASP A 920 -16.97 7.27 -36.80
CA ASP A 920 -17.17 6.69 -35.46
C ASP A 920 -16.51 7.49 -34.33
N TYR A 921 -17.24 7.72 -33.22
CA TYR A 921 -16.71 8.26 -31.96
C TYR A 921 -17.64 7.95 -30.76
N VAL A 922 -17.18 8.30 -29.55
CA VAL A 922 -18.00 8.33 -28.32
C VAL A 922 -18.18 9.78 -27.88
N GLU A 923 -19.40 10.26 -27.73
CA GLU A 923 -19.70 11.62 -27.23
C GLU A 923 -19.99 11.61 -25.73
N ILE A 924 -19.15 12.29 -24.95
CA ILE A 924 -19.37 12.53 -23.52
C ILE A 924 -20.08 13.87 -23.37
N THR A 925 -21.41 13.86 -23.23
CA THR A 925 -22.19 15.11 -23.17
C THR A 925 -22.00 15.84 -21.86
N GLY A 926 -21.54 17.10 -21.92
CA GLY A 926 -21.45 17.99 -20.77
C GLY A 926 -20.12 17.96 -20.01
N TYR A 927 -19.30 16.91 -20.21
CA TYR A 927 -17.92 16.89 -19.71
C TYR A 927 -17.10 17.99 -20.40
N LYS A 928 -16.40 18.80 -19.60
CA LYS A 928 -15.57 19.92 -20.10
C LYS A 928 -14.10 19.54 -20.24
N GLY A 929 -13.68 18.46 -19.57
CA GLY A 929 -12.29 18.06 -19.40
C GLY A 929 -11.50 19.00 -18.49
N ILE A 930 -10.41 18.49 -17.93
CA ILE A 930 -9.50 19.27 -17.08
C ILE A 930 -8.87 20.38 -17.95
N SER A 931 -9.04 21.62 -17.53
CA SER A 931 -8.73 22.82 -18.33
C SER A 931 -7.50 23.59 -17.81
N GLY A 932 -7.10 24.65 -18.52
CA GLY A 932 -5.98 25.51 -18.13
C GLY A 932 -4.66 24.76 -18.00
N SER A 933 -3.88 25.06 -16.96
CA SER A 933 -2.58 24.46 -16.62
C SER A 933 -2.65 23.47 -15.44
N ASN A 934 -3.82 22.90 -15.14
CA ASN A 934 -3.96 21.94 -14.04
C ASN A 934 -3.28 20.60 -14.35
N SER A 935 -2.93 19.81 -13.34
CA SER A 935 -2.41 18.45 -13.53
C SER A 935 -3.46 17.56 -14.21
N ARG A 936 -3.09 16.82 -15.26
CA ARG A 936 -3.94 15.76 -15.84
C ARG A 936 -3.11 14.67 -16.50
N THR A 937 -3.67 13.47 -16.52
CA THR A 937 -3.14 12.31 -17.25
C THR A 937 -4.23 11.77 -18.16
N CYS A 938 -3.89 11.52 -19.42
CA CYS A 938 -4.73 10.81 -20.37
C CYS A 938 -4.13 9.45 -20.65
N ALA A 939 -4.75 8.38 -20.14
CA ALA A 939 -4.33 7.00 -20.38
C ALA A 939 -5.33 6.29 -21.31
N ALA A 940 -4.81 5.45 -22.20
CA ALA A 940 -5.57 4.57 -23.08
C ALA A 940 -4.66 3.44 -23.57
N TRP A 941 -5.22 2.31 -23.95
CA TRP A 941 -4.54 1.40 -24.90
C TRP A 941 -5.06 1.69 -26.29
N ILE A 942 -4.27 1.49 -27.35
CA ILE A 942 -4.77 1.63 -28.72
C ILE A 942 -4.33 0.46 -29.59
N LYS A 943 -5.18 0.09 -30.57
CA LYS A 943 -4.88 -0.92 -31.58
C LYS A 943 -5.16 -0.38 -32.98
N THR A 944 -4.10 -0.02 -33.69
CA THR A 944 -4.22 0.65 -34.99
C THR A 944 -3.13 0.24 -35.96
N ASP A 945 -3.44 0.24 -37.26
CA ASP A 945 -2.49 0.18 -38.36
C ASP A 945 -2.34 1.54 -39.08
N GLN A 946 -3.12 2.54 -38.67
CA GLN A 946 -3.28 3.82 -39.37
C GLN A 946 -2.05 4.72 -39.27
N SER A 947 -1.71 5.40 -40.37
CA SER A 947 -0.62 6.38 -40.43
C SER A 947 -1.08 7.83 -40.69
N ASP A 948 -2.38 8.03 -40.95
CA ASP A 948 -2.99 9.36 -41.06
C ASP A 948 -3.00 10.08 -39.69
N THR A 949 -3.23 11.41 -39.70
CA THR A 949 -3.44 12.17 -38.45
C THR A 949 -4.85 11.94 -37.92
N SER A 950 -5.00 11.69 -36.61
CA SER A 950 -6.26 11.27 -36.01
C SER A 950 -6.41 11.55 -34.51
N ASP A 951 -7.64 11.47 -34.00
CA ASP A 951 -8.03 11.87 -32.65
C ASP A 951 -8.36 10.66 -31.74
N ILE A 952 -7.60 10.49 -30.63
CA ILE A 952 -7.85 9.46 -29.60
C ILE A 952 -8.94 9.95 -28.63
N MET A 953 -8.70 11.13 -28.06
CA MET A 953 -9.57 11.80 -27.11
C MET A 953 -9.31 13.30 -27.18
N THR A 954 -10.39 14.10 -27.20
CA THR A 954 -10.29 15.55 -27.38
C THR A 954 -11.33 16.28 -26.55
N TRP A 955 -10.97 17.45 -26.00
CA TRP A 955 -11.93 18.38 -25.41
C TRP A 955 -11.51 19.84 -25.62
N GLY A 956 -12.41 20.77 -25.28
CA GLY A 956 -12.19 22.22 -25.43
C GLY A 956 -12.52 22.78 -26.82
N GLY A 957 -12.21 24.06 -27.01
CA GLY A 957 -12.63 24.87 -28.16
C GLY A 957 -11.54 25.07 -29.22
N LEU A 958 -11.84 24.67 -30.45
CA LEU A 958 -10.99 24.94 -31.61
C LEU A 958 -11.05 26.42 -32.00
N GLY A 959 -9.90 27.10 -32.07
CA GLY A 959 -9.78 28.47 -32.58
C GLY A 959 -8.86 29.40 -31.80
N SER A 960 -8.52 29.08 -30.55
CA SER A 960 -7.62 29.85 -29.68
C SER A 960 -6.46 28.98 -29.18
N ASN A 961 -5.24 29.52 -29.15
CA ASN A 961 -4.07 28.77 -28.65
C ASN A 961 -4.27 28.37 -27.18
N GLY A 962 -3.99 27.11 -26.83
CA GLY A 962 -4.29 26.56 -25.50
C GLY A 962 -5.78 26.29 -25.25
N GLY A 963 -6.64 26.43 -26.27
CA GLY A 963 -8.11 26.35 -26.13
C GLY A 963 -8.69 24.94 -26.14
N SER A 964 -7.91 23.94 -26.57
CA SER A 964 -8.31 22.53 -26.61
C SER A 964 -7.21 21.64 -26.03
N TRP A 965 -7.56 20.40 -25.70
CA TRP A 965 -6.62 19.31 -25.44
C TRP A 965 -6.96 18.19 -26.42
N MET A 966 -5.96 17.69 -27.16
CA MET A 966 -6.16 16.69 -28.22
C MET A 966 -5.03 15.66 -28.18
N VAL A 967 -5.31 14.48 -27.63
CA VAL A 967 -4.43 13.31 -27.75
C VAL A 967 -4.72 12.65 -29.09
N GLN A 968 -3.68 12.45 -29.90
CA GLN A 968 -3.76 12.21 -31.34
C GLN A 968 -2.70 11.20 -31.80
N MET A 969 -2.82 10.71 -33.03
CA MET A 969 -1.69 10.10 -33.77
C MET A 969 -1.29 10.99 -34.94
N GLU A 970 -0.03 10.90 -35.36
CA GLU A 970 0.48 11.44 -36.63
C GLU A 970 1.63 10.55 -37.15
N ALA A 971 1.56 10.12 -38.42
CA ALA A 971 2.57 9.27 -39.05
C ALA A 971 2.90 7.99 -38.25
N GLY A 972 1.89 7.41 -37.57
CA GLY A 972 2.03 6.23 -36.73
C GLY A 972 2.60 6.47 -35.33
N LYS A 973 2.70 7.72 -34.88
CA LYS A 973 3.27 8.10 -33.58
C LYS A 973 2.30 8.91 -32.73
N LEU A 974 2.35 8.72 -31.41
CA LEU A 974 1.57 9.50 -30.46
C LEU A 974 1.89 10.99 -30.58
N ARG A 975 0.86 11.83 -30.57
CA ARG A 975 0.91 13.28 -30.70
C ARG A 975 -0.02 13.91 -29.68
N ILE A 976 0.40 15.02 -29.10
CA ILE A 976 -0.43 15.87 -28.24
C ILE A 976 -0.46 17.28 -28.83
N SER A 977 -1.63 17.88 -28.90
CA SER A 977 -1.83 19.23 -29.41
C SER A 977 -2.81 20.02 -28.56
N VAL A 978 -2.43 21.25 -28.20
CA VAL A 978 -3.22 22.16 -27.34
C VAL A 978 -3.89 23.28 -28.14
N TRP A 979 -4.01 23.10 -29.46
CA TRP A 979 -4.26 24.13 -30.47
C TRP A 979 -3.15 25.20 -30.53
N GLY A 980 -2.58 25.40 -31.72
CA GLY A 980 -1.47 26.35 -31.94
C GLY A 980 -0.08 25.88 -31.49
N SER A 981 0.01 24.84 -30.64
CA SER A 981 1.24 24.11 -30.28
C SER A 981 0.98 22.61 -30.27
N TYR A 982 2.01 21.79 -30.52
CA TYR A 982 1.95 20.32 -30.48
C TYR A 982 3.34 19.68 -30.26
N LYS A 983 3.34 18.47 -29.69
CA LYS A 983 4.51 17.60 -29.47
C LYS A 983 4.22 16.23 -30.10
N ILE A 984 5.22 15.56 -30.67
CA ILE A 984 5.09 14.21 -31.28
C ILE A 984 6.17 13.31 -30.69
N GLY A 985 5.79 12.09 -30.29
CA GLY A 985 6.69 11.08 -29.78
C GLY A 985 7.68 10.52 -30.81
N THR A 986 8.68 9.80 -30.33
CA THR A 986 9.72 9.17 -31.16
C THR A 986 9.35 7.75 -31.61
N THR A 987 8.62 7.00 -30.77
CA THR A 987 8.15 5.63 -31.03
C THR A 987 7.07 5.58 -32.10
N THR A 988 7.01 4.49 -32.85
CA THR A 988 5.97 4.21 -33.86
C THR A 988 5.15 3.01 -33.39
N ILE A 989 3.83 3.15 -33.33
CA ILE A 989 2.90 2.22 -32.66
C ILE A 989 1.69 1.82 -33.52
N ASN A 990 1.80 1.95 -34.86
CA ASN A 990 0.76 1.56 -35.81
C ASN A 990 1.03 0.19 -36.49
N ASP A 991 1.42 -0.82 -35.71
CA ASP A 991 1.76 -2.17 -36.17
C ASP A 991 0.59 -3.18 -36.06
N GLY A 992 -0.61 -2.70 -35.71
CA GLY A 992 -1.80 -3.53 -35.51
C GLY A 992 -1.82 -4.32 -34.19
N GLN A 993 -0.82 -4.14 -33.31
CA GLN A 993 -0.84 -4.66 -31.94
C GLN A 993 -1.52 -3.69 -30.97
N TRP A 994 -1.71 -4.16 -29.74
CA TRP A 994 -2.18 -3.35 -28.60
C TRP A 994 -1.01 -2.63 -27.93
N HIS A 995 -1.10 -1.30 -27.78
CA HIS A 995 -0.08 -0.46 -27.13
C HIS A 995 -0.69 0.38 -26.02
N HIS A 996 -0.09 0.41 -24.83
CA HIS A 996 -0.42 1.42 -23.82
C HIS A 996 0.11 2.79 -24.25
N ILE A 997 -0.71 3.83 -24.05
CA ILE A 997 -0.31 5.22 -24.17
C ILE A 997 -0.76 5.97 -22.92
N ALA A 998 0.14 6.82 -22.42
CA ALA A 998 -0.16 7.83 -21.43
C ALA A 998 0.33 9.17 -21.98
N VAL A 999 -0.36 10.26 -21.63
CA VAL A 999 0.11 11.64 -21.86
C VAL A 999 -0.13 12.43 -20.58
N VAL A 1000 0.92 13.02 -20.02
CA VAL A 1000 0.88 13.69 -18.71
C VAL A 1000 1.18 15.18 -18.88
N LEU A 1001 0.34 16.04 -18.30
CA LEU A 1001 0.65 17.46 -18.09
C LEU A 1001 0.73 17.73 -16.58
N PRO A 1002 1.91 18.04 -16.02
CA PRO A 1002 2.07 18.37 -14.61
C PRO A 1002 1.40 19.70 -14.22
N GLN A 1003 1.14 19.87 -12.92
CA GLN A 1003 0.50 21.08 -12.36
C GLN A 1003 1.34 22.33 -12.67
N GLY A 1004 0.72 23.31 -13.34
CA GLY A 1004 1.35 24.55 -13.78
C GLY A 1004 2.11 24.46 -15.12
N GLY A 1005 2.16 23.28 -15.75
CA GLY A 1005 2.94 23.05 -16.97
C GLY A 1005 2.42 23.75 -18.23
N SER A 1006 3.29 23.85 -19.23
CA SER A 1006 3.03 24.37 -20.58
C SER A 1006 2.95 23.24 -21.62
N SER A 1007 2.90 23.55 -22.92
CA SER A 1007 2.92 22.54 -23.99
C SER A 1007 4.22 21.75 -24.09
N ASP A 1008 5.31 22.29 -23.55
CA ASP A 1008 6.65 21.74 -23.73
C ASP A 1008 6.94 20.72 -22.61
N ASP A 1009 6.34 20.95 -21.43
CA ASP A 1009 6.38 20.13 -20.21
C ASP A 1009 5.38 18.95 -20.22
N ILE A 1010 4.68 18.72 -21.35
CA ILE A 1010 3.83 17.54 -21.52
C ILE A 1010 4.70 16.33 -21.84
N GLU A 1011 4.56 15.24 -21.10
CA GLU A 1011 5.29 13.98 -21.32
C GLU A 1011 4.44 12.98 -22.11
#